data_AF-A0A2V1P2K8-F1
#
_entry.id   AF-A0A2V1P2K8-F1
#
_cell.length_a   1.000
_cell.length_b   1.000
_cell.length_c   1.000
_cell.angle_alpha   90.00
_cell.angle_beta   90.00
_cell.angle_gamma   90.00
#
_symmetry.space_group_name_H-M   'P 1'
#
loop_
_entity.id
_entity.type
_entity.pdbx_description
1 polymer ?
#
loop_
_entity_poly.entity_id
_entity_poly.type
_entity_poly.pdbx_seq_one_letter_code
_entity_poly.pdbx_strand_id
1 'polypeptide(L)'
;MKSVNFEILRDGWPELAGLGAFAEAYAHADPASALVKLRLFAENLTKDIYRELRLPKPDLPTFVDLLKNDAFIAITPKVVLDKLHALRMHGNKAAHGEPVRSQHALWLLKEAHDLARWMCVRYGNAKADQLPAFQQPAIPGQVEERERRQVLEKLAAQEAQMDALLSELEEARSKATAAQKEAAELKQLASSAQAAADELQFSESETRTRLIDSMLASVGWDIAEGVKNTTQVGKEVEVDGQPTATGIGYADYVLWDDNGNPLAVIEAKKTSTDAELGRHQAKLYADSLEKRYGHRPVIFYTNGFDIWIWDDAQDFPPRKLYGFYSKDSLQHLANYQRHNKQPLDTVAISDQIVDRLYQLEAIKRVSERFSQKHRRALVVQATGTGKTRVAIALTDLLIRAGWVKRVLFLCDRKELRKQAKNAFNDFLSEPTRIITSRVRTNASERVFLATYPAMQKVFQSFDPGFFDLIIADESHRSIYNVYGDIFHYFDCHQVGLTATPVDFVTRSTFRLFGCEGQLPTSNYDLEQAVHEGYLTPFEVYEHTTQFLRDGISLDGLSPQQIQELEDQGEDPAQYDFSSEQIDKVIYNKDTNRAILRNLMENGIKDATGQILGKSIIFARNHQHAMLMRQLFDEMYPQYAGKFCQVIDNYDPRAEQLIDDFKGEGTNNDLTIAISVDMLDTGIDIPEIVNLVFAKPVKSPVKFWQMIGRGTRLCPDLFGPGQHKSVFRIFDHWGNFARFEMGYRPAEPTQGKPLAQLVFEERLSVAEIALQKSEIAVFDAVIKLVEHDINALPEESIAVREKWKEKRALSRPEVLKAFAPATVARLRQEIAPLMQWRNIRGFGDALALDLLIARMQIAVLRGSGEISDLKIELLDRLASLQMHLNPVREKAEVIKRVKSDGFWQDVTVADLEDARLQLREIMHHRAKGSSQGIPPKVVDITEDAGQMQYARRSASLKSVDMKAYQQIVEAELKKHFETNPVLKKIRAGEAVSDREIDSLVSLILTQHPDVQREHLEEFFSETAGPLYLAIRMIVGMDPEAVREKFTAFVQKHPKLSAKQTRFLALLQNHIARYGTIEVERLYDDPFTVVDADGPDGVFEDEADLTDLINIVRSFGPTVEERPDDNPNERKS
;
A
#
# COMPACT_ATOMS: atom_id res chain seq x y z
N MET A 1 16.20 52.92 -12.92
CA MET A 1 14.83 52.91 -13.44
C MET A 1 13.89 53.34 -12.33
N LYS A 2 12.91 54.23 -12.60
CA LYS A 2 11.89 54.61 -11.61
C LYS A 2 10.61 53.79 -11.86
N SER A 3 10.00 53.26 -10.80
CA SER A 3 8.81 52.39 -10.83
C SER A 3 7.65 53.05 -10.09
N VAL A 4 6.42 52.78 -10.53
CA VAL A 4 5.24 53.37 -9.89
C VAL A 4 4.97 52.72 -8.53
N ASN A 5 5.19 51.40 -8.41
CA ASN A 5 4.85 50.64 -7.21
C ASN A 5 6.01 50.51 -6.21
N PHE A 6 7.25 50.37 -6.68
CA PHE A 6 8.37 49.99 -5.83
C PHE A 6 9.27 51.18 -5.42
N GLU A 7 8.93 52.41 -5.83
CA GLU A 7 9.62 53.62 -5.36
C GLU A 7 9.53 53.78 -3.83
N ILE A 8 8.53 53.20 -3.17
CA ILE A 8 8.41 53.20 -1.70
C ILE A 8 9.62 52.58 -0.98
N LEU A 9 10.37 51.72 -1.68
CA LEU A 9 11.58 51.09 -1.15
C LEU A 9 12.87 51.84 -1.51
N ARG A 10 12.83 52.87 -2.37
CA ARG A 10 14.04 53.44 -2.99
C ARG A 10 15.03 54.01 -1.98
N ASP A 11 14.53 54.68 -0.94
CA ASP A 11 15.35 55.37 0.06
C ASP A 11 15.99 54.40 1.07
N GLY A 12 15.36 53.25 1.35
CA GLY A 12 15.85 52.25 2.32
C GLY A 12 16.47 51.01 1.70
N TRP A 13 15.88 50.50 0.62
CA TRP A 13 16.28 49.28 -0.09
C TRP A 13 16.32 49.53 -1.62
N PRO A 14 17.30 50.30 -2.12
CA PRO A 14 17.38 50.68 -3.53
C PRO A 14 17.49 49.49 -4.48
N GLU A 15 18.04 48.37 -4.01
CA GLU A 15 18.19 47.11 -4.74
C GLU A 15 16.81 46.44 -4.94
N LEU A 16 16.01 46.32 -3.89
CA LEU A 16 14.64 45.80 -3.96
C LEU A 16 13.75 46.70 -4.83
N ALA A 17 13.89 48.03 -4.67
CA ALA A 17 13.21 49.00 -5.53
C ALA A 17 13.65 48.87 -7.01
N GLY A 18 14.88 48.46 -7.27
CA GLY A 18 15.41 48.19 -8.61
C GLY A 18 14.81 46.91 -9.21
N LEU A 19 14.82 45.81 -8.46
CA LEU A 19 14.26 44.52 -8.88
C LEU A 19 12.76 44.60 -9.13
N GLY A 20 12.02 45.27 -8.25
CA GLY A 20 10.60 45.57 -8.44
C GLY A 20 10.35 46.43 -9.68
N ALA A 21 11.23 47.41 -9.96
CA ALA A 21 11.11 48.23 -11.16
C ALA A 21 11.36 47.46 -12.47
N PHE A 22 12.34 46.55 -12.49
CA PHE A 22 12.54 45.66 -13.63
C PHE A 22 11.37 44.70 -13.81
N ALA A 23 10.87 44.11 -12.72
CA ALA A 23 9.68 43.25 -12.76
C ALA A 23 8.46 43.99 -13.31
N GLU A 24 8.26 45.24 -12.89
CA GLU A 24 7.19 46.10 -13.36
C GLU A 24 7.31 46.43 -14.85
N ALA A 25 8.52 46.74 -15.33
CA ALA A 25 8.79 47.02 -16.73
C ALA A 25 8.61 45.79 -17.64
N TYR A 26 8.94 44.60 -17.14
CA TYR A 26 8.81 43.35 -17.88
C TYR A 26 7.41 42.73 -17.80
N ALA A 27 6.56 43.12 -16.84
CA ALA A 27 5.30 42.44 -16.52
C ALA A 27 4.40 42.14 -17.72
N HIS A 28 4.36 43.03 -18.72
CA HIS A 28 3.62 42.83 -19.98
C HIS A 28 4.51 42.34 -21.12
N ALA A 29 5.73 42.87 -21.24
CA ALA A 29 6.59 42.67 -22.40
C ALA A 29 7.32 41.32 -22.38
N ASP A 30 7.71 40.85 -21.20
CA ASP A 30 8.39 39.58 -20.94
C ASP A 30 8.02 39.05 -19.53
N PRO A 31 6.85 38.38 -19.39
CA PRO A 31 6.36 37.90 -18.10
C PRO A 31 7.29 36.90 -17.41
N ALA A 32 8.06 36.13 -18.17
CA ALA A 32 9.01 35.17 -17.60
C ALA A 32 10.14 35.90 -16.88
N SER A 33 10.74 36.91 -17.52
CA SER A 33 11.75 37.76 -16.89
C SER A 33 11.20 38.54 -15.70
N ALA A 34 9.94 38.99 -15.76
CA ALA A 34 9.27 39.61 -14.62
C ALA A 34 9.22 38.67 -13.40
N LEU A 35 8.82 37.41 -13.59
CA LEU A 35 8.77 36.42 -12.50
C LEU A 35 10.15 36.05 -11.94
N VAL A 36 11.17 35.98 -12.80
CA VAL A 36 12.55 35.77 -12.34
C VAL A 36 13.02 36.93 -11.45
N LYS A 37 12.71 38.17 -11.83
CA LYS A 37 13.04 39.35 -11.02
C LYS A 37 12.22 39.44 -9.74
N LEU A 38 10.96 39.00 -9.75
CA LEU A 38 10.14 38.91 -8.54
C LEU A 38 10.62 37.85 -7.55
N ARG A 39 11.15 36.73 -8.04
CA ARG A 39 11.84 35.75 -7.20
C ARG A 39 13.12 36.32 -6.61
N LEU A 40 13.91 37.03 -7.42
CA LEU A 40 15.14 37.67 -6.94
C LEU A 40 14.84 38.79 -5.93
N PHE A 41 13.74 39.52 -6.12
CA PHE A 41 13.20 40.47 -5.15
C PHE A 41 12.86 39.78 -3.81
N ALA A 42 12.10 38.68 -3.84
CA ALA A 42 11.74 37.93 -2.64
C ALA A 42 12.96 37.35 -1.91
N GLU A 43 13.93 36.86 -2.68
CA GLU A 43 15.18 36.31 -2.15
C GLU A 43 16.03 37.39 -1.47
N ASN A 44 16.21 38.54 -2.12
CA ASN A 44 16.97 39.66 -1.53
C ASN A 44 16.24 40.30 -0.35
N LEU A 45 14.92 40.41 -0.39
CA LEU A 45 14.13 40.89 0.74
C LEU A 45 14.34 39.97 1.96
N THR A 46 14.33 38.66 1.72
CA THR A 46 14.61 37.67 2.77
C THR A 46 16.05 37.83 3.29
N LYS A 47 17.04 37.95 2.40
CA LYS A 47 18.45 38.18 2.78
C LYS A 47 18.64 39.47 3.59
N ASP A 48 17.92 40.54 3.25
CA ASP A 48 17.97 41.82 3.96
C ASP A 48 17.43 41.67 5.38
N ILE A 49 16.31 40.98 5.58
CA ILE A 49 15.77 40.69 6.91
C ILE A 49 16.75 39.85 7.72
N TYR A 50 17.33 38.82 7.11
CA TYR A 50 18.35 37.99 7.74
C TYR A 50 19.56 38.79 8.22
N ARG A 51 19.96 39.80 7.44
CA ARG A 51 21.11 40.66 7.72
C ARG A 51 20.78 41.69 8.81
N GLU A 52 19.66 42.37 8.67
CA GLU A 52 19.19 43.41 9.58
C GLU A 52 18.95 42.83 10.97
N LEU A 53 18.35 41.63 11.03
CA LEU A 53 18.05 40.93 12.28
C LEU A 53 19.14 39.94 12.72
N ARG A 54 20.19 39.76 11.92
CA ARG A 54 21.32 38.83 12.19
C ARG A 54 20.85 37.40 12.53
N LEU A 55 19.91 36.89 11.75
CA LEU A 55 19.31 35.57 11.98
C LEU A 55 20.31 34.44 11.70
N PRO A 56 20.24 33.32 12.44
CA PRO A 56 21.04 32.15 12.17
C PRO A 56 20.66 31.56 10.81
N LYS A 57 21.65 31.34 9.94
CA LYS A 57 21.47 30.74 8.61
C LYS A 57 22.37 29.51 8.45
N PRO A 58 21.92 28.46 7.74
CA PRO A 58 22.76 27.32 7.37
C PRO A 58 23.98 27.73 6.52
N ASP A 59 25.00 26.89 6.43
CA ASP A 59 26.12 27.09 5.51
C ASP A 59 25.63 27.00 4.06
N LEU A 60 25.94 28.01 3.24
CA LEU A 60 25.50 28.16 1.84
C LEU A 60 23.98 27.93 1.65
N PRO A 61 23.12 28.73 2.31
CA PRO A 61 21.70 28.45 2.36
C PRO A 61 21.05 28.77 1.00
N THR A 62 20.24 27.85 0.48
CA THR A 62 19.39 28.17 -0.67
C THR A 62 18.21 29.03 -0.22
N PHE A 63 17.53 29.70 -1.16
CA PHE A 63 16.37 30.52 -0.83
C PHE A 63 15.28 29.74 -0.08
N VAL A 64 15.07 28.44 -0.39
CA VAL A 64 14.08 27.63 0.33
C VAL A 64 14.54 27.29 1.76
N ASP A 65 15.85 27.18 1.98
CA ASP A 65 16.40 26.89 3.31
C ASP A 65 16.26 28.09 4.25
N LEU A 66 16.37 29.31 3.71
CA LEU A 66 16.09 30.55 4.44
C LEU A 66 14.61 30.63 4.84
N LEU A 67 13.69 30.36 3.91
CA LEU A 67 12.24 30.40 4.21
C LEU A 67 11.79 29.30 5.19
N LYS A 68 12.50 28.17 5.24
CA LYS A 68 12.20 27.03 6.11
C LYS A 68 12.92 27.07 7.47
N ASN A 69 13.75 28.08 7.69
CA ASN A 69 14.50 28.19 8.92
C ASN A 69 13.57 28.62 10.08
N ASP A 70 13.66 27.92 11.20
CA ASP A 70 12.80 28.15 12.36
C ASP A 70 12.89 29.60 12.90
N ALA A 71 14.07 30.23 12.85
CA ALA A 71 14.25 31.60 13.31
C ALA A 71 13.57 32.63 12.40
N PHE A 72 13.53 32.37 11.09
CA PHE A 72 12.81 33.21 10.13
C PHE A 72 11.30 32.98 10.17
N ILE A 73 10.87 31.72 10.31
CA ILE A 73 9.46 31.36 10.47
C ILE A 73 8.88 31.97 11.74
N ALA A 74 9.64 31.97 12.83
CA ALA A 74 9.18 32.51 14.11
C ALA A 74 8.84 34.01 14.03
N ILE A 75 9.52 34.78 13.19
CA ILE A 75 9.37 36.25 13.14
C ILE A 75 8.55 36.74 11.93
N THR A 76 8.20 35.86 11.00
CA THR A 76 7.54 36.22 9.75
C THR A 76 6.11 35.72 9.77
N PRO A 77 5.09 36.58 9.62
CA PRO A 77 3.70 36.16 9.60
C PRO A 77 3.46 35.14 8.47
N LYS A 78 2.58 34.16 8.71
CA LYS A 78 2.29 33.09 7.73
C LYS A 78 1.90 33.64 6.35
N VAL A 79 1.11 34.72 6.31
CA VAL A 79 0.71 35.38 5.05
C VAL A 79 1.91 35.91 4.27
N VAL A 80 2.91 36.50 4.96
CA VAL A 80 4.15 37.00 4.32
C VAL A 80 4.99 35.83 3.81
N LEU A 81 5.09 34.75 4.59
CA LEU A 81 5.75 33.50 4.20
C LEU A 81 5.12 32.86 2.96
N ASP A 82 3.79 32.80 2.90
CA ASP A 82 3.04 32.23 1.78
C ASP A 82 3.28 33.06 0.50
N LYS A 83 3.28 34.40 0.61
CA LYS A 83 3.63 35.32 -0.51
C LYS A 83 5.07 35.12 -0.99
N LEU A 84 6.04 34.98 -0.09
CA LEU A 84 7.44 34.66 -0.44
C LEU A 84 7.57 33.29 -1.13
N HIS A 85 6.81 32.29 -0.68
CA HIS A 85 6.76 30.98 -1.32
C HIS A 85 6.11 31.03 -2.70
N ALA A 86 5.05 31.82 -2.91
CA ALA A 86 4.45 32.04 -4.22
C ALA A 86 5.45 32.63 -5.21
N LEU A 87 6.15 33.71 -4.85
CA LEU A 87 7.20 34.32 -5.69
C LEU A 87 8.34 33.34 -6.00
N ARG A 88 8.77 32.54 -5.02
CA ARG A 88 9.78 31.48 -5.22
C ARG A 88 9.33 30.41 -6.21
N MET A 89 8.13 29.85 -6.01
CA MET A 89 7.64 28.72 -6.82
C MET A 89 7.42 29.13 -8.27
N HIS A 90 6.76 30.27 -8.49
CA HIS A 90 6.45 30.75 -9.84
C HIS A 90 7.69 31.30 -10.56
N GLY A 91 8.62 31.96 -9.85
CA GLY A 91 9.89 32.37 -10.45
C GLY A 91 10.81 31.20 -10.78
N ASN A 92 10.80 30.10 -10.00
CA ASN A 92 11.51 28.87 -10.36
C ASN A 92 10.96 28.26 -11.66
N LYS A 93 9.63 28.18 -11.79
CA LYS A 93 8.97 27.70 -13.02
C LYS A 93 9.36 28.54 -14.23
N ALA A 94 9.36 29.87 -14.10
CA ALA A 94 9.78 30.80 -15.15
C ALA A 94 11.26 30.61 -15.53
N ALA A 95 12.16 30.49 -14.56
CA ALA A 95 13.59 30.26 -14.80
C ALA A 95 13.89 28.92 -15.50
N HIS A 96 13.02 27.92 -15.33
CA HIS A 96 13.12 26.62 -16.00
C HIS A 96 12.44 26.58 -17.38
N GLY A 97 12.00 27.72 -17.90
CA GLY A 97 11.48 27.85 -19.27
C GLY A 97 10.02 27.42 -19.43
N GLU A 98 9.25 27.31 -18.33
CA GLU A 98 7.80 27.07 -18.43
C GLU A 98 7.09 28.32 -18.99
N PRO A 99 6.05 28.15 -19.82
CA PRO A 99 5.32 29.29 -20.40
C PRO A 99 4.61 30.11 -19.32
N VAL A 100 4.88 31.42 -19.27
CA VAL A 100 4.33 32.35 -18.28
C VAL A 100 3.37 33.34 -18.96
N ARG A 101 2.19 33.52 -18.37
CA ARG A 101 1.21 34.54 -18.80
C ARG A 101 1.44 35.86 -18.07
N SER A 102 1.27 36.99 -18.77
CA SER A 102 1.40 38.34 -18.18
C SER A 102 0.47 38.55 -16.97
N GLN A 103 -0.71 37.92 -16.95
CA GLN A 103 -1.64 37.97 -15.81
C GLN A 103 -1.03 37.40 -14.53
N HIS A 104 -0.28 36.30 -14.61
CA HIS A 104 0.40 35.72 -13.45
C HIS A 104 1.55 36.60 -12.96
N ALA A 105 2.27 37.26 -13.89
CA ALA A 105 3.31 38.22 -13.54
C ALA A 105 2.74 39.46 -12.83
N LEU A 106 1.60 39.97 -13.28
CA LEU A 106 0.92 41.12 -12.66
C LEU A 106 0.35 40.80 -11.28
N TRP A 107 -0.21 39.60 -11.10
CA TRP A 107 -0.62 39.10 -9.79
C TRP A 107 0.57 39.08 -8.82
N LEU A 108 1.67 38.42 -9.20
CA LEU A 108 2.85 38.31 -8.35
C LEU A 108 3.57 39.65 -8.13
N LEU A 109 3.44 40.60 -9.06
CA LEU A 109 3.91 41.97 -8.89
C LEU A 109 3.14 42.70 -7.78
N LYS A 110 1.82 42.50 -7.68
CA LYS A 110 0.99 43.01 -6.58
C LYS A 110 1.36 42.34 -5.25
N GLU A 111 1.56 41.03 -5.24
CA GLU A 111 2.01 40.31 -4.04
C GLU A 111 3.37 40.81 -3.55
N ALA A 112 4.31 41.09 -4.46
CA ALA A 112 5.60 41.69 -4.15
C ALA A 112 5.47 43.15 -3.66
N HIS A 113 4.50 43.91 -4.17
CA HIS A 113 4.21 45.25 -3.66
C HIS A 113 3.63 45.22 -2.23
N ASP A 114 2.79 44.24 -1.90
CA ASP A 114 2.34 44.04 -0.51
C ASP A 114 3.51 43.70 0.41
N LEU A 115 4.46 42.88 -0.05
CA LEU A 115 5.71 42.61 0.67
C LEU A 115 6.56 43.87 0.83
N ALA A 116 6.62 44.73 -0.19
CA ALA A 116 7.31 46.02 -0.13
C ALA A 116 6.68 46.95 0.92
N ARG A 117 5.34 47.05 0.96
CA ARG A 117 4.61 47.81 1.99
C ARG A 117 4.86 47.26 3.38
N TRP A 118 4.80 45.94 3.55
CA TRP A 118 5.12 45.28 4.81
C TRP A 118 6.55 45.59 5.25
N MET A 119 7.53 45.56 4.33
CA MET A 119 8.93 45.91 4.62
C MET A 119 9.06 47.37 5.10
N CYS A 120 8.42 48.32 4.42
CA CYS A 120 8.44 49.74 4.80
C CYS A 120 7.78 49.99 6.17
N VAL A 121 6.64 49.37 6.44
CA VAL A 121 5.96 49.52 7.74
C VAL A 121 6.81 48.92 8.86
N ARG A 122 7.35 47.73 8.62
CA ARG A 122 7.99 46.94 9.68
C ARG A 122 9.42 47.40 9.98
N TYR A 123 10.21 47.63 8.94
CA TYR A 123 11.65 47.91 9.06
C TYR A 123 11.97 49.37 8.69
N GLY A 124 11.04 50.07 8.03
CA GLY A 124 11.21 51.46 7.59
C GLY A 124 10.48 52.50 8.45
N ASN A 125 9.79 52.10 9.52
CA ASN A 125 8.95 52.96 10.37
C ASN A 125 7.88 53.77 9.60
N ALA A 126 7.46 53.30 8.42
CA ALA A 126 6.40 53.94 7.66
C ALA A 126 5.04 53.64 8.28
N LYS A 127 4.08 54.57 8.19
CA LYS A 127 2.70 54.31 8.58
C LYS A 127 1.92 53.69 7.42
N ALA A 128 1.15 52.64 7.71
CA ALA A 128 0.45 51.86 6.69
C ALA A 128 -0.57 52.68 5.86
N ASP A 129 -1.16 53.72 6.46
CA ASP A 129 -2.11 54.65 5.87
C ASP A 129 -1.47 55.69 4.93
N GLN A 130 -0.16 55.87 4.99
CA GLN A 130 0.60 56.82 4.16
C GLN A 130 1.26 56.15 2.95
N LEU A 131 1.20 54.82 2.84
CA LEU A 131 1.77 54.08 1.72
C LEU A 131 0.77 53.96 0.57
N PRO A 132 1.18 54.23 -0.69
CA PRO A 132 0.30 54.13 -1.85
C PRO A 132 -0.24 52.70 -2.04
N ALA A 133 -1.48 52.60 -2.52
CA ALA A 133 -2.03 51.34 -2.99
C ALA A 133 -1.38 50.91 -4.31
N PHE A 134 -1.38 49.61 -4.59
CA PHE A 134 -0.84 49.07 -5.84
C PHE A 134 -1.53 49.68 -7.06
N GLN A 135 -0.75 50.12 -8.03
CA GLN A 135 -1.20 50.63 -9.33
C GLN A 135 -0.76 49.68 -10.44
N GLN A 136 -1.72 49.16 -11.20
CA GLN A 136 -1.41 48.23 -12.26
C GLN A 136 -0.60 48.92 -13.38
N PRO A 137 0.53 48.33 -13.85
CA PRO A 137 1.35 48.93 -14.90
C PRO A 137 0.56 49.06 -16.21
N ALA A 138 0.69 50.21 -16.87
CA ALA A 138 0.01 50.48 -18.14
C ALA A 138 0.46 49.48 -19.22
N ILE A 139 -0.50 49.02 -20.03
CA ILE A 139 -0.21 48.20 -21.20
C ILE A 139 0.50 49.11 -22.21
N PRO A 140 1.71 48.76 -22.71
CA PRO A 140 2.34 49.53 -23.78
C PRO A 140 1.39 49.56 -24.98
N GLY A 141 1.18 50.74 -25.59
CA GLY A 141 0.39 50.87 -26.81
C GLY A 141 0.92 49.97 -27.94
N GLN A 142 0.22 49.87 -29.07
CA GLN A 142 0.74 49.15 -30.26
C GLN A 142 2.05 49.79 -30.74
N VAL A 143 3.16 49.30 -30.19
CA VAL A 143 4.52 49.68 -30.50
C VAL A 143 5.04 48.64 -31.48
N GLU A 144 5.65 49.09 -32.59
CA GLU A 144 6.20 48.20 -33.62
C GLU A 144 7.18 47.19 -32.99
N GLU A 145 7.20 45.95 -33.50
CA GLU A 145 8.02 44.85 -32.99
C GLU A 145 9.53 45.19 -32.89
N ARG A 146 9.99 46.10 -33.76
CA ARG A 146 11.35 46.64 -33.77
C ARG A 146 11.65 47.55 -32.57
N GLU A 147 10.71 48.40 -32.18
CA GLU A 147 10.83 49.28 -31.00
C GLU A 147 10.75 48.48 -29.70
N ARG A 148 9.88 47.46 -29.64
CA ARG A 148 9.79 46.53 -28.50
C ARG A 148 11.11 45.78 -28.28
N ARG A 149 11.74 45.31 -29.35
CA ARG A 149 13.06 44.66 -29.29
C ARG A 149 14.16 45.61 -28.83
N GLN A 150 14.17 46.86 -29.30
CA GLN A 150 15.13 47.88 -28.82
C GLN A 150 14.94 48.22 -27.34
N VAL A 151 13.70 48.28 -26.86
CA VAL A 151 13.38 48.50 -25.44
C VAL A 151 13.86 47.32 -24.59
N LEU A 152 13.62 46.08 -25.03
CA LEU A 152 14.10 44.87 -24.33
C LEU A 152 15.62 44.76 -24.33
N GLU A 153 16.30 45.08 -25.43
CA GLU A 153 17.77 45.11 -25.51
C GLU A 153 18.36 46.18 -24.58
N LYS A 154 17.72 47.35 -24.49
CA LYS A 154 18.11 48.42 -23.56
C LYS A 154 17.87 48.04 -22.09
N LEU A 155 16.76 47.36 -21.81
CA LEU A 155 16.42 46.83 -20.48
C LEU A 155 17.43 45.76 -20.04
N ALA A 156 17.76 44.82 -20.93
CA ALA A 156 18.74 43.77 -20.69
C ALA A 156 20.16 44.33 -20.46
N ALA A 157 20.55 45.39 -21.20
CA ALA A 157 21.83 46.07 -20.97
C ALA A 157 21.89 46.77 -19.60
N GLN A 158 20.79 47.43 -19.18
CA GLN A 158 20.69 48.05 -17.86
C GLN A 158 20.68 47.01 -16.73
N GLU A 159 20.06 45.86 -16.98
CA GLU A 159 20.01 44.71 -16.07
C GLU A 159 21.41 44.10 -15.86
N ALA A 160 22.14 43.81 -16.95
CA ALA A 160 23.48 43.23 -16.86
C ALA A 160 24.46 44.14 -16.09
N GLN A 161 24.33 45.46 -16.25
CA GLN A 161 25.11 46.44 -15.51
C GLN A 161 24.75 46.45 -14.01
N MET A 162 23.47 46.29 -13.67
CA MET A 162 23.00 46.24 -12.29
C MET A 162 23.41 44.92 -11.60
N ASP A 163 23.30 43.79 -12.29
CA ASP A 163 23.65 42.47 -11.75
C ASP A 163 25.17 42.38 -11.46
N ALA A 164 26.03 42.99 -12.29
CA ALA A 164 27.46 43.10 -12.02
C ALA A 164 27.76 43.92 -10.74
N LEU A 165 27.08 45.06 -10.57
CA LEU A 165 27.21 45.89 -9.36
C LEU A 165 26.69 45.18 -8.11
N LEU A 166 25.59 44.44 -8.20
CA LEU A 166 25.03 43.67 -7.09
C LEU A 166 25.97 42.55 -6.65
N SER A 167 26.62 41.87 -7.59
CA SER A 167 27.59 40.81 -7.30
C SER A 167 28.83 41.33 -6.55
N GLU A 168 29.40 42.46 -6.98
CA GLU A 168 30.53 43.10 -6.28
C GLU A 168 30.15 43.55 -4.85
N LEU A 169 28.92 44.00 -4.68
CA LEU A 169 28.42 44.54 -3.43
C LEU A 169 28.00 43.42 -2.44
N GLU A 170 27.50 42.28 -2.93
CA GLU A 170 27.31 41.05 -2.14
C GLU A 170 28.65 40.46 -1.65
N GLU A 171 29.69 40.42 -2.51
CA GLU A 171 31.03 39.96 -2.09
C GLU A 171 31.61 40.85 -0.99
N ALA A 172 31.47 42.17 -1.10
CA ALA A 172 31.90 43.12 -0.08
C ALA A 172 31.14 42.96 1.25
N ARG A 173 29.83 42.69 1.20
CA ARG A 173 28.96 42.49 2.37
C ARG A 173 29.17 41.15 3.07
N SER A 174 29.53 40.10 2.34
CA SER A 174 29.76 38.75 2.89
C SER A 174 30.93 38.68 3.88
N LYS A 175 31.89 39.62 3.80
CA LYS A 175 33.08 39.68 4.64
C LYS A 175 32.85 40.29 6.03
N ALA A 176 31.66 40.82 6.31
CA ALA A 176 31.37 41.51 7.56
C ALA A 176 30.08 40.98 8.20
N THR A 177 30.14 39.95 9.04
CA THR A 177 29.33 39.80 10.29
C THR A 177 29.52 38.44 10.97
N ALA A 178 29.85 38.46 12.27
CA ALA A 178 29.68 37.34 13.19
C ALA A 178 29.16 37.85 14.55
N ALA A 179 27.94 37.45 14.92
CA ALA A 179 27.38 37.29 16.27
C ALA A 179 25.88 36.99 16.15
N GLN A 180 25.42 35.88 16.74
CA GLN A 180 24.01 35.46 16.79
C GLN A 180 23.27 36.16 17.94
N LYS A 181 21.97 36.42 17.76
CA LYS A 181 21.07 36.97 18.79
C LYS A 181 20.35 35.87 19.58
N GLU A 182 20.01 36.18 20.84
CA GLU A 182 19.32 35.28 21.77
C GLU A 182 17.80 35.17 21.53
N ALA A 183 17.22 34.04 21.95
CA ALA A 183 15.84 33.64 21.69
C ALA A 183 14.74 34.56 22.26
N ALA A 184 15.05 35.40 23.26
CA ALA A 184 14.08 36.31 23.87
C ALA A 184 13.73 37.50 22.96
N GLU A 185 14.70 38.04 22.22
CA GLU A 185 14.48 39.16 21.28
C GLU A 185 13.66 38.72 20.05
N LEU A 186 13.89 37.49 19.56
CA LEU A 186 13.13 36.91 18.45
C LEU A 186 11.63 36.82 18.76
N LYS A 187 11.27 36.53 20.02
CA LYS A 187 9.89 36.41 20.45
C LYS A 187 9.15 37.76 20.47
N GLN A 188 9.85 38.84 20.81
CA GLN A 188 9.30 40.21 20.78
C GLN A 188 9.20 40.77 19.34
N LEU A 189 10.13 40.37 18.47
CA LEU A 189 10.07 40.65 17.04
C LEU A 189 8.88 39.93 16.36
N ALA A 190 8.58 38.69 16.76
CA ALA A 190 7.45 37.91 16.25
C ALA A 190 6.08 38.55 16.56
N SER A 191 5.85 38.96 17.80
CA SER A 191 4.55 39.55 18.21
C SER A 191 4.26 40.86 17.49
N SER A 192 5.29 41.66 17.23
CA SER A 192 5.15 42.94 16.51
C SER A 192 5.07 42.76 14.99
N ALA A 193 5.59 41.67 14.43
CA ALA A 193 5.41 41.33 13.03
C ALA A 193 3.97 40.86 12.73
N GLN A 194 3.36 40.12 13.66
CA GLN A 194 1.95 39.71 13.55
C GLN A 194 1.00 40.92 13.63
N ALA A 195 1.25 41.85 14.56
CA ALA A 195 0.46 43.09 14.67
C ALA A 195 0.48 43.94 13.39
N ALA A 196 1.64 44.04 12.72
CA ALA A 196 1.76 44.74 11.44
C ALA A 196 1.03 44.03 10.28
N ALA A 197 0.86 42.71 10.34
CA ALA A 197 0.08 41.96 9.36
C ALA A 197 -1.44 42.04 9.63
N ASP A 198 -1.85 42.14 10.90
CA ASP A 198 -3.25 42.26 11.31
C ASP A 198 -3.81 43.66 11.01
N GLU A 199 -2.97 44.70 11.07
CA GLU A 199 -3.31 46.08 10.66
C GLU A 199 -3.64 46.19 9.15
N LEU A 200 -3.28 45.17 8.35
CA LEU A 200 -3.54 45.08 6.91
C LEU A 200 -4.87 44.36 6.53
N GLN A 201 -5.68 43.91 7.51
CA GLN A 201 -7.05 43.34 7.43
C GLN A 201 -7.42 42.40 6.25
N PHE A 202 -7.57 41.12 6.54
CA PHE A 202 -7.78 40.02 5.59
C PHE A 202 -9.17 39.29 5.81
N SER A 203 -10.05 39.05 4.78
CA SER A 203 -11.54 38.73 4.86
C SER A 203 -12.09 37.34 4.34
N GLU A 204 -13.42 37.05 4.39
CA GLU A 204 -14.11 35.78 3.93
C GLU A 204 -13.90 35.43 2.44
N SER A 205 -13.78 36.43 1.58
CA SER A 205 -13.34 36.28 0.19
C SER A 205 -11.99 35.55 0.06
N GLU A 206 -11.18 35.59 1.12
CA GLU A 206 -9.88 34.93 1.18
C GLU A 206 -9.98 33.45 1.47
N THR A 207 -11.06 32.95 2.05
CA THR A 207 -11.23 31.49 2.19
C THR A 207 -11.42 30.87 0.81
N ARG A 208 -12.23 31.51 -0.05
CA ARG A 208 -12.41 31.12 -1.47
C ARG A 208 -11.10 31.28 -2.25
N THR A 209 -10.43 32.43 -2.12
CA THR A 209 -9.18 32.76 -2.84
C THR A 209 -7.94 31.99 -2.33
N ARG A 210 -7.88 31.59 -1.05
CA ARG A 210 -6.68 30.93 -0.48
C ARG A 210 -6.76 29.41 -0.43
N LEU A 211 -7.95 28.82 -0.21
CA LEU A 211 -8.09 27.36 -0.12
C LEU A 211 -8.59 26.76 -1.43
N ILE A 212 -9.77 27.18 -1.91
CA ILE A 212 -10.40 26.58 -3.10
C ILE A 212 -9.59 26.93 -4.35
N ASP A 213 -9.26 28.21 -4.54
CA ASP A 213 -8.47 28.64 -5.69
C ASP A 213 -7.06 27.99 -5.71
N SER A 214 -6.41 27.87 -4.54
CA SER A 214 -5.11 27.21 -4.42
C SER A 214 -5.19 25.72 -4.78
N MET A 215 -6.23 25.03 -4.30
CA MET A 215 -6.42 23.60 -4.59
C MET A 215 -6.73 23.36 -6.07
N LEU A 216 -7.59 24.18 -6.67
CA LEU A 216 -7.88 24.12 -8.11
C LEU A 216 -6.64 24.44 -8.95
N ALA A 217 -5.87 25.46 -8.60
CA ALA A 217 -4.61 25.80 -9.27
C ALA A 217 -3.56 24.69 -9.12
N SER A 218 -3.51 24.01 -7.96
CA SER A 218 -2.57 22.91 -7.71
C SER A 218 -2.77 21.71 -8.65
N VAL A 219 -4.00 21.51 -9.14
CA VAL A 219 -4.35 20.47 -10.13
C VAL A 219 -4.47 21.03 -11.56
N GLY A 220 -3.97 22.25 -11.79
CA GLY A 220 -3.76 22.82 -13.12
C GLY A 220 -4.90 23.68 -13.68
N TRP A 221 -5.93 24.01 -12.89
CA TRP A 221 -6.97 24.95 -13.34
C TRP A 221 -6.44 26.38 -13.43
N ASP A 222 -6.83 27.08 -14.49
CA ASP A 222 -6.46 28.48 -14.72
C ASP A 222 -7.34 29.44 -13.91
N ILE A 223 -6.81 29.91 -12.78
CA ILE A 223 -7.47 30.84 -11.87
C ILE A 223 -6.66 32.14 -11.85
N ALA A 224 -7.06 33.10 -12.67
CA ALA A 224 -6.48 34.43 -12.65
C ALA A 224 -7.05 35.25 -11.47
N GLU A 225 -6.19 35.81 -10.62
CA GLU A 225 -6.61 36.66 -9.51
C GLU A 225 -7.28 37.94 -10.04
N GLY A 226 -8.43 38.32 -9.47
CA GLY A 226 -9.16 39.53 -9.84
C GLY A 226 -9.96 39.43 -11.14
N VAL A 227 -9.91 38.30 -11.85
CA VAL A 227 -10.75 38.04 -13.02
C VAL A 227 -11.95 37.20 -12.60
N LYS A 228 -13.17 37.69 -12.88
CA LYS A 228 -14.40 36.97 -12.52
C LYS A 228 -14.52 35.63 -13.26
N ASN A 229 -14.11 35.56 -14.53
CA ASN A 229 -14.16 34.34 -15.34
C ASN A 229 -12.90 34.20 -16.21
N THR A 230 -12.21 33.06 -16.15
CA THR A 230 -11.24 32.63 -17.19
C THR A 230 -11.96 31.74 -18.22
N THR A 231 -11.27 31.32 -19.27
CA THR A 231 -11.83 30.35 -20.22
C THR A 231 -12.04 28.95 -19.61
N GLN A 232 -11.45 28.68 -18.44
CA GLN A 232 -11.56 27.37 -17.77
C GLN A 232 -12.35 27.42 -16.47
N VAL A 233 -12.40 28.57 -15.78
CA VAL A 233 -13.05 28.72 -14.48
C VAL A 233 -13.91 29.98 -14.47
N GLY A 234 -15.22 29.82 -14.37
CA GLY A 234 -16.15 30.91 -14.09
C GLY A 234 -16.43 31.05 -12.60
N LYS A 235 -16.49 32.26 -12.05
CA LYS A 235 -16.83 32.55 -10.65
C LYS A 235 -18.12 33.35 -10.57
N GLU A 236 -18.99 32.99 -9.63
CA GLU A 236 -20.32 33.58 -9.47
C GLU A 236 -21.10 33.61 -10.80
N VAL A 237 -21.21 32.43 -11.44
CA VAL A 237 -21.87 32.27 -12.73
C VAL A 237 -23.38 32.28 -12.51
N GLU A 238 -24.07 33.15 -13.23
CA GLU A 238 -25.53 33.27 -13.17
C GLU A 238 -26.23 31.99 -13.64
N VAL A 239 -27.17 31.50 -12.84
CA VAL A 239 -27.96 30.30 -13.07
C VAL A 239 -29.45 30.58 -12.83
N ASP A 240 -30.28 30.12 -13.76
CA ASP A 240 -31.73 30.29 -13.72
C ASP A 240 -32.43 29.18 -12.90
N GLY A 241 -33.72 29.38 -12.60
CA GLY A 241 -34.57 28.37 -11.96
C GLY A 241 -34.24 28.07 -10.50
N GLN A 242 -33.63 29.03 -9.79
CA GLN A 242 -33.23 28.92 -8.40
C GLN A 242 -34.36 29.30 -7.44
N PRO A 243 -34.40 28.75 -6.21
CA PRO A 243 -35.43 29.06 -5.21
C PRO A 243 -35.19 30.42 -4.54
N THR A 244 -35.01 31.46 -5.34
CA THR A 244 -34.86 32.86 -4.94
C THR A 244 -36.08 33.66 -5.41
N ALA A 245 -36.31 34.84 -4.82
CA ALA A 245 -37.45 35.69 -5.20
C ALA A 245 -37.45 36.09 -6.68
N THR A 246 -36.27 36.15 -7.31
CA THR A 246 -36.10 36.50 -8.73
C THR A 246 -36.03 35.27 -9.65
N GLY A 247 -35.91 34.06 -9.10
CA GLY A 247 -35.62 32.84 -9.86
C GLY A 247 -34.17 32.71 -10.32
N ILE A 248 -33.31 33.68 -10.01
CA ILE A 248 -31.90 33.74 -10.42
C ILE A 248 -31.00 33.47 -9.21
N GLY A 249 -29.98 32.63 -9.37
CA GLY A 249 -28.89 32.44 -8.41
C GLY A 249 -27.52 32.50 -9.08
N TYR A 250 -26.48 32.26 -8.28
CA TYR A 250 -25.09 32.36 -8.73
C TYR A 250 -24.28 31.16 -8.22
N ALA A 251 -23.79 30.35 -9.16
CA ALA A 251 -22.88 29.26 -8.85
C ALA A 251 -21.50 29.81 -8.49
N ASP A 252 -20.95 29.41 -7.34
CA ASP A 252 -19.68 29.96 -6.85
C ASP A 252 -18.54 29.70 -7.85
N TYR A 253 -18.46 28.48 -8.39
CA TYR A 253 -17.56 28.15 -9.49
C TYR A 253 -18.24 27.26 -10.53
N VAL A 254 -17.89 27.47 -11.80
CA VAL A 254 -18.15 26.55 -12.91
C VAL A 254 -16.85 26.27 -13.63
N LEU A 255 -16.53 25.00 -13.82
CA LEU A 255 -15.35 24.53 -14.51
C LEU A 255 -15.72 24.17 -15.96
N TRP A 256 -14.99 24.68 -16.94
CA TRP A 256 -15.33 24.60 -18.35
C TRP A 256 -14.33 23.73 -19.14
N ASP A 257 -14.82 23.01 -20.15
CA ASP A 257 -13.97 22.36 -21.14
C ASP A 257 -13.46 23.35 -22.21
N ASP A 258 -12.66 22.86 -23.17
CA ASP A 258 -12.13 23.68 -24.26
C ASP A 258 -13.21 24.13 -25.27
N ASN A 259 -14.40 23.54 -25.23
CA ASN A 259 -15.52 23.86 -26.11
C ASN A 259 -16.54 24.80 -25.44
N GLY A 260 -16.33 25.19 -24.17
CA GLY A 260 -17.23 26.04 -23.41
C GLY A 260 -18.40 25.29 -22.74
N ASN A 261 -18.34 23.97 -22.65
CA ASN A 261 -19.33 23.18 -21.92
C ASN A 261 -18.99 23.08 -20.43
N PRO A 262 -19.99 23.07 -19.53
CA PRO A 262 -19.76 22.97 -18.10
C PRO A 262 -19.35 21.53 -17.73
N LEU A 263 -18.12 21.35 -17.29
CA LEU A 263 -17.60 20.07 -16.77
C LEU A 263 -18.00 19.83 -15.33
N ALA A 264 -17.96 20.87 -14.51
CA ALA A 264 -18.30 20.76 -13.09
C ALA A 264 -18.82 22.08 -12.52
N VAL A 265 -19.57 21.97 -11.41
CA VAL A 265 -20.02 23.11 -10.60
C VAL A 265 -19.54 22.91 -9.16
N ILE A 266 -19.10 23.98 -8.50
CA ILE A 266 -18.66 23.96 -7.10
C ILE A 266 -19.49 24.94 -6.29
N GLU A 267 -20.13 24.45 -5.23
CA GLU A 267 -20.79 25.27 -4.20
C GLU A 267 -19.90 25.38 -2.96
N ALA A 268 -19.61 26.61 -2.52
CA ALA A 268 -18.71 26.88 -1.41
C ALA A 268 -19.45 27.46 -0.19
N LYS A 269 -19.28 26.83 0.96
CA LYS A 269 -19.74 27.32 2.27
C LYS A 269 -18.58 27.89 3.08
N LYS A 270 -18.94 28.64 4.13
CA LYS A 270 -17.96 29.13 5.12
C LYS A 270 -17.26 27.95 5.78
N THR A 271 -15.96 28.10 6.06
CA THR A 271 -15.15 27.06 6.70
C THR A 271 -15.72 26.52 8.02
N SER A 272 -16.45 27.36 8.76
CA SER A 272 -17.08 27.00 10.02
C SER A 272 -18.34 26.12 9.87
N THR A 273 -18.90 26.06 8.67
CA THR A 273 -20.18 25.42 8.35
C THR A 273 -19.97 24.03 7.74
N ASP A 274 -20.94 23.14 7.89
CA ASP A 274 -20.94 21.83 7.24
C ASP A 274 -21.11 21.98 5.72
N ALA A 275 -20.26 21.29 4.94
CA ALA A 275 -20.30 21.30 3.49
C ALA A 275 -21.60 20.67 2.94
N GLU A 276 -22.19 19.68 3.62
CA GLU A 276 -23.42 19.00 3.17
C GLU A 276 -24.61 19.96 3.01
N LEU A 277 -24.63 21.07 3.74
CA LEU A 277 -25.66 22.11 3.56
C LEU A 277 -25.66 22.74 2.15
N GLY A 278 -24.54 22.66 1.43
CA GLY A 278 -24.43 23.10 0.04
C GLY A 278 -24.92 22.09 -1.00
N ARG A 279 -25.14 20.82 -0.62
CA ARG A 279 -25.40 19.72 -1.58
C ARG A 279 -26.62 19.97 -2.45
N HIS A 280 -27.75 20.35 -1.85
CA HIS A 280 -29.00 20.59 -2.60
C HIS A 280 -28.85 21.78 -3.56
N GLN A 281 -28.18 22.84 -3.12
CA GLN A 281 -27.92 24.03 -3.92
C GLN A 281 -27.00 23.72 -5.11
N ALA A 282 -25.93 22.95 -4.88
CA ALA A 282 -25.02 22.52 -5.94
C ALA A 282 -25.74 21.70 -7.04
N LYS A 283 -26.70 20.84 -6.65
CA LYS A 283 -27.55 20.11 -7.61
C LYS A 283 -28.44 21.05 -8.42
N LEU A 284 -29.10 22.01 -7.77
CA LEU A 284 -29.95 22.98 -8.48
C LEU A 284 -29.16 23.81 -9.49
N TYR A 285 -27.88 24.10 -9.21
CA TYR A 285 -26.99 24.75 -10.16
C TYR A 285 -26.66 23.84 -11.34
N ALA A 286 -26.36 22.56 -11.08
CA ALA A 286 -26.16 21.58 -12.16
C ALA A 286 -27.40 21.42 -13.04
N ASP A 287 -28.60 21.37 -12.45
CA ASP A 287 -29.88 21.27 -13.17
C ASP A 287 -30.10 22.49 -14.10
N SER A 288 -29.70 23.68 -13.64
CA SER A 288 -29.78 24.91 -14.43
C SER A 288 -28.78 24.92 -15.59
N LEU A 289 -27.53 24.57 -15.31
CA LEU A 289 -26.47 24.49 -16.32
C LEU A 289 -26.77 23.42 -17.38
N GLU A 290 -27.29 22.27 -16.99
CA GLU A 290 -27.72 21.22 -17.91
C GLU A 290 -28.83 21.69 -18.85
N LYS A 291 -29.84 22.40 -18.34
CA LYS A 291 -30.91 22.98 -19.18
C LYS A 291 -30.37 24.00 -20.18
N ARG A 292 -29.37 24.79 -19.79
CA ARG A 292 -28.80 25.85 -20.65
C ARG A 292 -27.81 25.33 -21.68
N TYR A 293 -26.97 24.36 -21.32
CA TYR A 293 -25.86 23.90 -22.17
C TYR A 293 -26.06 22.49 -22.74
N GLY A 294 -27.07 21.74 -22.29
CA GLY A 294 -27.31 20.35 -22.70
C GLY A 294 -26.30 19.34 -22.12
N HIS A 295 -25.44 19.78 -21.19
CA HIS A 295 -24.41 18.96 -20.57
C HIS A 295 -24.55 18.98 -19.05
N ARG A 296 -24.67 17.80 -18.43
CA ARG A 296 -24.74 17.64 -16.97
C ARG A 296 -23.36 17.85 -16.34
N PRO A 297 -23.08 18.94 -15.60
CA PRO A 297 -21.80 19.08 -14.92
C PRO A 297 -21.69 18.12 -13.72
N VAL A 298 -20.46 17.71 -13.38
CA VAL A 298 -20.16 17.02 -12.12
C VAL A 298 -20.36 17.98 -10.95
N ILE A 299 -20.97 17.52 -9.87
CA ILE A 299 -21.31 18.37 -8.72
C ILE A 299 -20.21 18.28 -7.66
N PHE A 300 -19.71 19.42 -7.21
CA PHE A 300 -18.89 19.55 -6.01
C PHE A 300 -19.53 20.48 -5.00
N TYR A 301 -19.34 20.17 -3.71
CA TYR A 301 -19.69 21.07 -2.62
C TYR A 301 -18.64 21.01 -1.51
N THR A 302 -18.29 22.15 -0.93
CA THR A 302 -17.15 22.25 -0.03
C THR A 302 -17.26 23.40 0.97
N ASN A 303 -16.53 23.32 2.08
CA ASN A 303 -16.27 24.42 3.01
C ASN A 303 -14.77 24.83 3.02
N GLY A 304 -13.98 24.33 2.05
CA GLY A 304 -12.53 24.49 1.96
C GLY A 304 -11.70 23.41 2.68
N PHE A 305 -12.28 22.71 3.68
CA PHE A 305 -11.62 21.57 4.34
C PHE A 305 -12.19 20.22 3.87
N ASP A 306 -13.51 20.13 3.85
CA ASP A 306 -14.24 18.99 3.32
C ASP A 306 -14.61 19.26 1.87
N ILE A 307 -14.25 18.36 0.98
CA ILE A 307 -14.60 18.41 -0.43
C ILE A 307 -15.43 17.18 -0.72
N TRP A 308 -16.58 17.38 -1.34
CA TRP A 308 -17.44 16.29 -1.79
C TRP A 308 -17.61 16.36 -3.28
N ILE A 309 -17.69 15.18 -3.91
CA ILE A 309 -18.06 15.00 -5.30
C ILE A 309 -19.34 14.19 -5.39
N TRP A 310 -20.21 14.56 -6.31
CA TRP A 310 -21.43 13.84 -6.62
C TRP A 310 -21.59 13.73 -8.14
N ASP A 311 -21.56 12.48 -8.63
CA ASP A 311 -21.84 12.15 -10.02
C ASP A 311 -23.25 11.56 -10.11
N ASP A 312 -24.24 12.42 -10.03
CA ASP A 312 -25.65 12.03 -10.04
C ASP A 312 -26.13 11.54 -11.41
N ALA A 313 -25.47 11.97 -12.49
CA ALA A 313 -25.72 11.51 -13.86
C ALA A 313 -25.56 9.98 -14.03
N GLN A 314 -24.77 9.35 -13.17
CA GLN A 314 -24.51 7.91 -13.16
C GLN A 314 -25.11 7.20 -11.93
N ASP A 315 -26.00 7.87 -11.19
CA ASP A 315 -26.62 7.38 -9.95
C ASP A 315 -25.63 7.00 -8.85
N PHE A 316 -24.42 7.59 -8.84
CA PHE A 316 -23.49 7.38 -7.74
C PHE A 316 -23.87 8.27 -6.54
N PRO A 317 -23.78 7.75 -5.30
CA PRO A 317 -23.95 8.59 -4.12
C PRO A 317 -22.79 9.59 -3.98
N PRO A 318 -23.00 10.72 -3.26
CA PRO A 318 -21.92 11.63 -2.95
C PRO A 318 -20.83 10.97 -2.11
N ARG A 319 -19.60 11.42 -2.31
CA ARG A 319 -18.43 10.88 -1.63
C ARG A 319 -17.41 11.98 -1.34
N LYS A 320 -16.66 11.79 -0.25
CA LYS A 320 -15.63 12.74 0.19
C LYS A 320 -14.36 12.57 -0.63
N LEU A 321 -13.69 13.68 -0.93
CA LEU A 321 -12.40 13.77 -1.60
C LEU A 321 -11.37 14.53 -0.77
N TYR A 322 -10.10 14.38 -1.14
CA TYR A 322 -8.97 15.11 -0.58
C TYR A 322 -8.38 16.13 -1.56
N GLY A 323 -9.07 16.41 -2.67
CA GLY A 323 -8.67 17.41 -3.67
C GLY A 323 -9.69 17.50 -4.80
N PHE A 324 -9.52 18.48 -5.68
CA PHE A 324 -10.33 18.60 -6.89
C PHE A 324 -9.74 17.78 -8.03
N TYR A 325 -10.59 17.36 -8.96
CA TYR A 325 -10.14 16.71 -10.19
C TYR A 325 -9.45 17.73 -11.10
N SER A 326 -8.44 17.28 -11.84
CA SER A 326 -7.84 18.08 -12.92
C SER A 326 -8.81 18.21 -14.10
N LYS A 327 -8.50 19.12 -15.04
CA LYS A 327 -9.28 19.29 -16.27
C LYS A 327 -9.35 18.00 -17.10
N ASP A 328 -8.23 17.28 -17.27
CA ASP A 328 -8.18 16.01 -18.01
C ASP A 328 -9.07 14.94 -17.35
N SER A 329 -9.01 14.81 -16.02
CA SER A 329 -9.84 13.86 -15.27
C SER A 329 -11.34 14.17 -15.41
N LEU A 330 -11.73 15.46 -15.32
CA LEU A 330 -13.12 15.86 -15.50
C LEU A 330 -13.60 15.72 -16.95
N GLN A 331 -12.78 16.06 -17.95
CA GLN A 331 -13.11 15.83 -19.36
C GLN A 331 -13.29 14.34 -19.65
N HIS A 332 -12.40 13.50 -19.10
CA HIS A 332 -12.55 12.05 -19.25
C HIS A 332 -13.87 11.56 -18.64
N LEU A 333 -14.19 11.96 -17.41
CA LEU A 333 -15.42 11.55 -16.73
C LEU A 333 -16.68 12.06 -17.47
N ALA A 334 -16.80 13.37 -17.65
CA ALA A 334 -18.03 14.02 -18.11
C ALA A 334 -18.26 13.84 -19.62
N ASN A 335 -17.20 13.98 -20.45
CA ASN A 335 -17.35 13.98 -21.90
C ASN A 335 -17.18 12.58 -22.50
N TYR A 336 -16.27 11.76 -21.96
CA TYR A 336 -15.98 10.43 -22.53
C TYR A 336 -16.70 9.30 -21.78
N GLN A 337 -16.42 9.10 -20.49
CA GLN A 337 -16.83 7.92 -19.74
C GLN A 337 -18.36 7.80 -19.71
N ARG A 338 -19.09 8.86 -19.30
CA ARG A 338 -20.56 8.84 -19.22
C ARG A 338 -21.26 8.41 -20.52
N HIS A 339 -20.68 8.73 -21.68
CA HIS A 339 -21.29 8.42 -22.98
C HIS A 339 -20.83 7.08 -23.57
N ASN A 340 -19.64 6.60 -23.20
CA ASN A 340 -19.03 5.38 -23.77
C ASN A 340 -19.10 4.16 -22.84
N LYS A 341 -19.57 4.35 -21.61
CA LYS A 341 -19.67 3.29 -20.61
C LYS A 341 -20.75 2.28 -20.99
N GLN A 342 -20.33 1.05 -21.26
CA GLN A 342 -21.19 -0.07 -21.59
C GLN A 342 -21.53 -0.90 -20.34
N PRO A 343 -22.71 -1.53 -20.28
CA PRO A 343 -23.01 -2.53 -19.25
C PRO A 343 -21.99 -3.68 -19.29
N LEU A 344 -21.44 -4.06 -18.13
CA LEU A 344 -20.30 -5.00 -18.06
C LEU A 344 -20.67 -6.44 -18.48
N ASP A 345 -21.94 -6.81 -18.37
CA ASP A 345 -22.52 -8.07 -18.83
C ASP A 345 -22.64 -8.17 -20.36
N THR A 346 -22.53 -7.05 -21.08
CA THR A 346 -22.59 -7.02 -22.56
C THR A 346 -21.22 -7.19 -23.23
N VAL A 347 -20.13 -7.09 -22.46
CA VAL A 347 -18.76 -7.15 -22.97
C VAL A 347 -18.16 -8.51 -22.64
N ALA A 348 -17.80 -9.29 -23.66
CA ALA A 348 -17.20 -10.61 -23.47
C ALA A 348 -15.82 -10.52 -22.80
N ILE A 349 -15.53 -11.46 -21.91
CA ILE A 349 -14.21 -11.63 -21.28
C ILE A 349 -13.29 -12.36 -22.27
N SER A 350 -12.04 -11.91 -22.41
CA SER A 350 -11.07 -12.49 -23.34
C SER A 350 -10.58 -13.86 -22.87
N ASP A 351 -10.78 -14.88 -23.71
CA ASP A 351 -10.32 -16.27 -23.49
C ASP A 351 -8.81 -16.44 -23.64
N GLN A 352 -8.16 -15.54 -24.38
CA GLN A 352 -6.70 -15.46 -24.49
C GLN A 352 -6.04 -15.14 -23.14
N ILE A 353 -6.76 -14.44 -22.24
CA ILE A 353 -6.24 -14.03 -20.93
C ILE A 353 -6.63 -15.03 -19.84
N VAL A 354 -7.89 -15.47 -19.81
CA VAL A 354 -8.43 -16.41 -18.81
C VAL A 354 -9.17 -17.56 -19.46
N ASP A 355 -8.81 -18.78 -19.07
CA ASP A 355 -9.28 -20.03 -19.67
C ASP A 355 -9.93 -20.97 -18.63
N ARG A 356 -10.20 -20.47 -17.42
CA ARG A 356 -10.72 -21.27 -16.29
C ARG A 356 -12.02 -20.67 -15.75
N LEU A 357 -13.03 -21.51 -15.51
CA LEU A 357 -14.35 -21.06 -15.07
C LEU A 357 -14.32 -20.27 -13.76
N TYR A 358 -13.51 -20.66 -12.76
CA TYR A 358 -13.40 -19.92 -11.50
C TYR A 358 -12.80 -18.50 -11.69
N GLN A 359 -11.98 -18.29 -12.72
CA GLN A 359 -11.44 -16.97 -13.05
C GLN A 359 -12.53 -16.10 -13.69
N LEU A 360 -13.31 -16.67 -14.61
CA LEU A 360 -14.46 -16.01 -15.23
C LEU A 360 -15.52 -15.64 -14.17
N GLU A 361 -15.81 -16.56 -13.27
CA GLU A 361 -16.72 -16.35 -12.14
C GLU A 361 -16.24 -15.19 -11.24
N ALA A 362 -14.96 -15.15 -10.89
CA ALA A 362 -14.40 -14.07 -10.08
C ALA A 362 -14.53 -12.70 -10.78
N ILE A 363 -14.25 -12.62 -12.07
CA ILE A 363 -14.39 -11.39 -12.88
C ILE A 363 -15.86 -10.96 -12.93
N LYS A 364 -16.78 -11.90 -13.20
CA LYS A 364 -18.22 -11.62 -13.24
C LYS A 364 -18.75 -11.11 -11.90
N ARG A 365 -18.35 -11.70 -10.77
CA ARG A 365 -18.76 -11.19 -9.44
C ARG A 365 -18.29 -9.76 -9.19
N VAL A 366 -17.07 -9.43 -9.60
CA VAL A 366 -16.56 -8.05 -9.48
C VAL A 366 -17.35 -7.11 -10.40
N SER A 367 -17.64 -7.52 -11.63
CA SER A 367 -18.44 -6.75 -12.58
C SER A 367 -19.87 -6.50 -12.12
N GLU A 368 -20.55 -7.52 -11.59
CA GLU A 368 -21.89 -7.41 -10.99
C GLU A 368 -21.88 -6.43 -9.82
N ARG A 369 -20.91 -6.57 -8.92
CA ARG A 369 -20.73 -5.68 -7.76
C ARG A 369 -20.50 -4.23 -8.19
N PHE A 370 -19.68 -3.98 -9.21
CA PHE A 370 -19.47 -2.63 -9.76
C PHE A 370 -20.71 -2.08 -10.45
N SER A 371 -21.47 -2.93 -11.14
CA SER A 371 -22.75 -2.56 -11.76
C SER A 371 -23.80 -2.15 -10.71
N GLN A 372 -23.77 -2.76 -9.53
CA GLN A 372 -24.55 -2.39 -8.34
C GLN A 372 -24.04 -1.13 -7.60
N LYS A 373 -23.20 -0.31 -8.25
CA LYS A 373 -22.64 0.95 -7.74
C LYS A 373 -21.70 0.81 -6.54
N HIS A 374 -21.31 -0.41 -6.16
CA HIS A 374 -20.18 -0.59 -5.25
C HIS A 374 -18.87 -0.24 -5.96
N ARG A 375 -17.95 0.41 -5.25
CA ARG A 375 -16.65 0.83 -5.81
C ARG A 375 -15.49 -0.05 -5.37
N ARG A 376 -15.74 -1.05 -4.52
CA ARG A 376 -14.69 -1.86 -3.89
C ARG A 376 -15.04 -3.34 -3.90
N ALA A 377 -14.05 -4.19 -4.15
CA ALA A 377 -14.16 -5.64 -4.19
C ALA A 377 -12.91 -6.31 -3.61
N LEU A 378 -13.07 -7.53 -3.09
CA LEU A 378 -11.98 -8.36 -2.57
C LEU A 378 -12.06 -9.77 -3.18
N VAL A 379 -11.00 -10.20 -3.85
CA VAL A 379 -10.88 -11.54 -4.43
C VAL A 379 -9.83 -12.32 -3.66
N VAL A 380 -10.25 -13.43 -3.08
CA VAL A 380 -9.39 -14.38 -2.36
C VAL A 380 -9.14 -15.58 -3.27
N GLN A 381 -7.88 -15.83 -3.61
CA GLN A 381 -7.47 -16.87 -4.54
C GLN A 381 -6.16 -17.50 -4.10
N ALA A 382 -6.14 -18.84 -3.95
CA ALA A 382 -4.95 -19.58 -3.59
C ALA A 382 -3.74 -19.24 -4.48
N THR A 383 -2.52 -19.33 -3.92
CA THR A 383 -1.29 -19.08 -4.67
C THR A 383 -1.18 -20.04 -5.85
N GLY A 384 -0.78 -19.55 -7.03
CA GLY A 384 -0.65 -20.37 -8.25
C GLY A 384 -1.92 -20.48 -9.10
N THR A 385 -3.06 -19.95 -8.67
CA THR A 385 -4.34 -20.03 -9.42
C THR A 385 -4.54 -18.92 -10.46
N GLY A 386 -3.56 -18.03 -10.66
CA GLY A 386 -3.60 -17.00 -11.70
C GLY A 386 -4.23 -15.66 -11.31
N LYS A 387 -4.06 -15.20 -10.06
CA LYS A 387 -4.50 -13.87 -9.59
C LYS A 387 -4.14 -12.73 -10.55
N THR A 388 -2.91 -12.71 -11.06
CA THR A 388 -2.44 -11.69 -12.00
C THR A 388 -3.20 -11.75 -13.33
N ARG A 389 -3.57 -12.94 -13.83
CA ARG A 389 -4.42 -13.08 -15.03
C ARG A 389 -5.82 -12.53 -14.80
N VAL A 390 -6.41 -12.79 -13.63
CA VAL A 390 -7.70 -12.19 -13.23
C VAL A 390 -7.63 -10.67 -13.21
N ALA A 391 -6.55 -10.10 -12.66
CA ALA A 391 -6.32 -8.66 -12.65
C ALA A 391 -6.26 -8.05 -14.06
N ILE A 392 -5.54 -8.72 -14.97
CA ILE A 392 -5.35 -8.29 -16.36
C ILE A 392 -6.66 -8.42 -17.14
N ALA A 393 -7.37 -9.54 -17.03
CA ALA A 393 -8.65 -9.74 -17.72
C ALA A 393 -9.74 -8.78 -17.23
N LEU A 394 -9.78 -8.49 -15.92
CA LEU A 394 -10.67 -7.46 -15.38
C LEU A 394 -10.29 -6.07 -15.90
N THR A 395 -9.00 -5.76 -15.99
CA THR A 395 -8.50 -4.50 -16.56
C THR A 395 -8.93 -4.36 -18.03
N ASP A 396 -8.69 -5.39 -18.84
CA ASP A 396 -9.11 -5.47 -20.24
C ASP A 396 -10.61 -5.20 -20.39
N LEU A 397 -11.43 -5.95 -19.63
CA LEU A 397 -12.88 -5.83 -19.65
C LEU A 397 -13.33 -4.40 -19.35
N LEU A 398 -12.81 -3.80 -18.28
CA LEU A 398 -13.21 -2.46 -17.85
C LEU A 398 -12.75 -1.38 -18.84
N ILE A 399 -11.59 -1.54 -19.49
CA ILE A 399 -11.11 -0.61 -20.52
C ILE A 399 -12.01 -0.69 -21.75
N ARG A 400 -12.27 -1.90 -22.26
CA ARG A 400 -13.13 -2.11 -23.43
C ARG A 400 -14.57 -1.69 -23.20
N ALA A 401 -15.09 -1.86 -21.99
CA ALA A 401 -16.40 -1.39 -21.59
C ALA A 401 -16.47 0.12 -21.32
N GLY A 402 -15.37 0.87 -21.46
CA GLY A 402 -15.34 2.32 -21.23
C GLY A 402 -15.49 2.73 -19.76
N TRP A 403 -15.28 1.81 -18.80
CA TRP A 403 -15.33 2.11 -17.37
C TRP A 403 -14.03 2.74 -16.85
N VAL A 404 -12.88 2.40 -17.42
CA VAL A 404 -11.57 2.84 -16.90
C VAL A 404 -10.64 3.26 -18.04
N LYS A 405 -9.85 4.32 -17.83
CA LYS A 405 -8.77 4.78 -18.73
C LYS A 405 -7.41 4.53 -18.11
N ARG A 406 -7.24 4.81 -16.81
CA ARG A 406 -5.97 4.73 -16.09
C ARG A 406 -6.06 3.75 -14.93
N VAL A 407 -5.21 2.72 -14.96
CA VAL A 407 -5.17 1.64 -13.96
C VAL A 407 -3.88 1.70 -13.17
N LEU A 408 -3.96 1.58 -11.85
CA LEU A 408 -2.81 1.44 -10.97
C LEU A 408 -2.76 0.03 -10.38
N PHE A 409 -1.72 -0.72 -10.71
CA PHE A 409 -1.38 -2.01 -10.11
C PHE A 409 -0.33 -1.81 -8.99
N LEU A 410 -0.70 -2.14 -7.76
CA LEU A 410 0.13 -2.06 -6.56
C LEU A 410 0.59 -3.44 -6.12
N CYS A 411 1.87 -3.54 -5.78
CA CYS A 411 2.47 -4.75 -5.21
C CYS A 411 3.47 -4.42 -4.11
N ASP A 412 3.87 -5.41 -3.31
CA ASP A 412 4.78 -5.20 -2.18
C ASP A 412 6.24 -4.91 -2.61
N ARG A 413 6.75 -5.67 -3.60
CA ARG A 413 8.18 -5.71 -3.94
C ARG A 413 8.47 -5.42 -5.41
N LYS A 414 9.72 -5.06 -5.71
CA LYS A 414 10.18 -4.74 -7.07
C LYS A 414 10.09 -5.95 -8.02
N GLU A 415 10.43 -7.14 -7.55
CA GLU A 415 10.35 -8.37 -8.36
C GLU A 415 8.91 -8.71 -8.75
N LEU A 416 7.97 -8.61 -7.81
CA LEU A 416 6.53 -8.75 -8.10
C LEU A 416 6.06 -7.73 -9.13
N ARG A 417 6.52 -6.48 -9.02
CA ARG A 417 6.22 -5.43 -10.01
C ARG A 417 6.77 -5.79 -11.40
N LYS A 418 7.96 -6.37 -11.48
CA LYS A 418 8.60 -6.80 -12.74
C LYS A 418 7.80 -7.92 -13.39
N GLN A 419 7.40 -8.94 -12.61
CA GLN A 419 6.54 -10.03 -13.09
C GLN A 419 5.19 -9.52 -13.57
N ALA A 420 4.53 -8.64 -12.80
CA ALA A 420 3.28 -8.01 -13.20
C ALA A 420 3.46 -7.24 -14.51
N LYS A 421 4.52 -6.44 -14.66
CA LYS A 421 4.78 -5.69 -15.89
C LYS A 421 4.87 -6.62 -17.11
N ASN A 422 5.62 -7.72 -17.00
CA ASN A 422 5.76 -8.67 -18.10
C ASN A 422 4.39 -9.27 -18.46
N ALA A 423 3.66 -9.77 -17.46
CA ALA A 423 2.32 -10.32 -17.69
C ALA A 423 1.35 -9.31 -18.32
N PHE A 424 1.35 -8.05 -17.87
CA PHE A 424 0.52 -7.00 -18.48
C PHE A 424 0.91 -6.76 -19.95
N ASN A 425 2.19 -6.74 -20.28
CA ASN A 425 2.66 -6.55 -21.66
C ASN A 425 2.35 -7.75 -22.57
N ASP A 426 2.31 -8.96 -22.02
CA ASP A 426 2.03 -10.18 -22.79
C ASP A 426 0.56 -10.26 -23.25
N PHE A 427 -0.36 -9.70 -22.45
CA PHE A 427 -1.81 -9.80 -22.68
C PHE A 427 -2.48 -8.48 -23.08
N LEU A 428 -1.86 -7.33 -22.81
CA LEU A 428 -2.41 -6.01 -23.15
C LEU A 428 -1.42 -5.20 -23.99
N SER A 429 -1.93 -4.59 -25.06
CA SER A 429 -1.20 -3.63 -25.88
C SER A 429 -1.13 -2.23 -25.29
N GLU A 430 -1.62 -2.05 -24.06
CA GLU A 430 -1.73 -0.74 -23.40
C GLU A 430 -0.37 -0.25 -22.89
N PRO A 431 -0.01 1.04 -23.07
CA PRO A 431 1.26 1.57 -22.60
C PRO A 431 1.42 1.46 -21.07
N THR A 432 2.46 0.73 -20.64
CA THR A 432 2.79 0.54 -19.22
C THR A 432 3.81 1.55 -18.70
N ARG A 433 3.57 2.08 -17.50
CA ARG A 433 4.47 3.01 -16.79
C ARG A 433 4.85 2.47 -15.42
N ILE A 434 6.15 2.48 -15.13
CA ILE A 434 6.64 2.26 -13.76
C ILE A 434 6.68 3.59 -13.01
N ILE A 435 6.04 3.64 -11.85
CA ILE A 435 6.11 4.80 -10.96
C ILE A 435 7.36 4.71 -10.08
N THR A 436 8.13 5.79 -10.08
CA THR A 436 9.31 5.99 -9.23
C THR A 436 9.18 7.33 -8.49
N SER A 437 10.17 7.71 -7.66
CA SER A 437 10.13 8.93 -6.85
C SER A 437 10.16 10.26 -7.63
N ARG A 438 10.12 10.22 -8.97
CA ARG A 438 10.00 11.38 -9.86
C ARG A 438 9.01 11.02 -10.96
N VAL A 439 7.94 11.79 -11.12
CA VAL A 439 6.95 11.56 -12.18
C VAL A 439 6.78 12.83 -13.01
N ARG A 440 7.05 12.72 -14.31
CA ARG A 440 6.42 13.55 -15.35
C ARG A 440 5.39 12.64 -15.99
N THR A 441 4.12 12.99 -15.92
CA THR A 441 3.02 12.23 -16.53
C THR A 441 2.91 12.60 -18.00
N ASN A 442 2.88 11.59 -18.87
CA ASN A 442 2.54 11.76 -20.28
C ASN A 442 1.07 11.37 -20.49
N ALA A 443 0.36 12.05 -21.38
CA ALA A 443 -1.08 11.83 -21.62
C ALA A 443 -1.42 10.43 -22.20
N SER A 444 -0.43 9.67 -22.68
CA SER A 444 -0.61 8.38 -23.35
C SER A 444 -0.50 7.15 -22.44
N GLU A 445 -0.04 7.29 -21.19
CA GLU A 445 0.18 6.16 -20.28
C GLU A 445 -1.15 5.67 -19.66
N ARG A 446 -1.38 4.36 -19.65
CA ARG A 446 -2.67 3.75 -19.29
C ARG A 446 -2.57 2.80 -18.09
N VAL A 447 -1.55 1.96 -18.04
CA VAL A 447 -1.32 1.02 -16.94
C VAL A 447 -0.11 1.46 -16.13
N PHE A 448 -0.29 1.73 -14.85
CA PHE A 448 0.74 2.19 -13.94
C PHE A 448 1.08 1.07 -12.94
N LEU A 449 2.36 0.75 -12.81
CA LEU A 449 2.85 -0.27 -11.90
C LEU A 449 3.73 0.37 -10.82
N ALA A 450 3.40 0.14 -9.55
CA ALA A 450 4.11 0.74 -8.43
C ALA A 450 4.23 -0.22 -7.25
N THR A 451 5.31 -0.07 -6.47
CA THR A 451 5.33 -0.67 -5.14
C THR A 451 4.64 0.26 -4.14
N TYR A 452 4.05 -0.29 -3.06
CA TYR A 452 3.43 0.54 -2.01
C TYR A 452 4.34 1.65 -1.49
N PRO A 453 5.63 1.39 -1.11
CA PRO A 453 6.52 2.45 -0.64
C PRO A 453 6.84 3.53 -1.69
N ALA A 454 6.84 3.17 -2.98
CA ALA A 454 7.08 4.13 -4.04
C ALA A 454 5.86 5.03 -4.25
N MET A 455 4.67 4.45 -4.31
CA MET A 455 3.42 5.19 -4.47
C MET A 455 3.14 6.11 -3.28
N GLN A 456 3.37 5.65 -2.05
CA GLN A 456 3.16 6.45 -0.84
C GLN A 456 3.92 7.80 -0.86
N LYS A 457 5.04 7.88 -1.59
CA LYS A 457 5.84 9.11 -1.69
C LYS A 457 5.31 10.12 -2.71
N VAL A 458 4.49 9.67 -3.67
CA VAL A 458 4.14 10.46 -4.85
C VAL A 458 2.64 10.51 -5.13
N PHE A 459 1.79 9.79 -4.38
CA PHE A 459 0.35 9.72 -4.69
C PHE A 459 -0.31 11.10 -4.75
N GLN A 460 0.12 12.05 -3.90
CA GLN A 460 -0.38 13.44 -3.89
C GLN A 460 0.07 14.29 -5.08
N SER A 461 1.00 13.80 -5.91
CA SER A 461 1.37 14.46 -7.17
C SER A 461 0.36 14.22 -8.30
N PHE A 462 -0.57 13.28 -8.10
CA PHE A 462 -1.69 13.01 -9.00
C PHE A 462 -2.96 13.65 -8.43
N ASP A 463 -3.89 14.08 -9.27
CA ASP A 463 -5.20 14.48 -8.79
C ASP A 463 -6.02 13.27 -8.29
N PRO A 464 -6.99 13.46 -7.37
CA PRO A 464 -7.79 12.34 -6.84
C PRO A 464 -8.54 11.52 -7.88
N GLY A 465 -8.91 12.11 -9.02
CA GLY A 465 -9.59 11.44 -10.14
C GLY A 465 -8.63 10.89 -11.20
N PHE A 466 -7.32 10.84 -10.92
CA PHE A 466 -6.34 10.40 -11.91
C PHE A 466 -6.51 8.91 -12.23
N PHE A 467 -6.55 8.02 -11.25
CA PHE A 467 -6.79 6.61 -11.52
C PHE A 467 -8.29 6.32 -11.55
N ASP A 468 -8.73 5.47 -12.47
CA ASP A 468 -10.11 4.96 -12.53
C ASP A 468 -10.22 3.59 -11.83
N LEU A 469 -9.12 2.85 -11.75
CA LEU A 469 -9.00 1.55 -11.08
C LEU A 469 -7.68 1.42 -10.33
N ILE A 470 -7.75 0.93 -9.08
CA ILE A 470 -6.61 0.44 -8.32
C ILE A 470 -6.78 -1.07 -8.11
N ILE A 471 -5.75 -1.83 -8.48
CA ILE A 471 -5.62 -3.24 -8.15
C ILE A 471 -4.49 -3.40 -7.14
N ALA A 472 -4.80 -3.99 -5.99
CA ALA A 472 -3.87 -4.19 -4.88
C ALA A 472 -3.57 -5.67 -4.72
N ASP A 473 -2.36 -6.08 -5.11
CA ASP A 473 -1.89 -7.45 -4.93
C ASP A 473 -1.35 -7.67 -3.51
N GLU A 474 -1.54 -8.88 -2.98
CA GLU A 474 -1.28 -9.25 -1.59
C GLU A 474 -1.98 -8.31 -0.59
N SER A 475 -3.28 -8.11 -0.77
CA SER A 475 -4.09 -7.15 0.00
C SER A 475 -4.33 -7.59 1.45
N HIS A 476 -3.30 -7.56 2.31
CA HIS A 476 -3.38 -7.94 3.73
C HIS A 476 -2.92 -6.80 4.68
N ARG A 477 -2.89 -7.12 5.98
CA ARG A 477 -2.84 -6.19 7.13
C ARG A 477 -1.83 -5.02 7.03
N SER A 478 -0.69 -5.21 6.37
CA SER A 478 0.35 -4.17 6.24
C SER A 478 -0.12 -2.95 5.45
N ILE A 479 -1.06 -3.12 4.51
CA ILE A 479 -1.56 -2.03 3.67
C ILE A 479 -2.41 -1.05 4.47
N TYR A 480 -3.31 -1.55 5.33
CA TYR A 480 -4.28 -0.68 6.01
C TYR A 480 -3.62 0.38 6.91
N ASN A 481 -2.61 -0.01 7.71
CA ASN A 481 -2.00 0.90 8.67
C ASN A 481 -0.91 1.80 8.09
N VAL A 482 -0.26 1.39 7.00
CA VAL A 482 0.91 2.10 6.45
C VAL A 482 0.59 2.80 5.12
N TYR A 483 -0.28 2.20 4.31
CA TYR A 483 -0.55 2.60 2.93
C TYR A 483 -2.03 2.87 2.65
N GLY A 484 -2.89 2.86 3.67
CA GLY A 484 -4.33 3.09 3.56
C GLY A 484 -4.65 4.43 2.90
N ASP A 485 -3.81 5.44 3.16
CA ASP A 485 -3.92 6.78 2.57
C ASP A 485 -4.03 6.76 1.03
N ILE A 486 -3.33 5.85 0.35
CA ILE A 486 -3.39 5.72 -1.12
C ILE A 486 -4.82 5.40 -1.57
N PHE A 487 -5.49 4.49 -0.86
CA PHE A 487 -6.85 4.04 -1.18
C PHE A 487 -7.92 5.06 -0.77
N HIS A 488 -7.64 5.88 0.25
CA HIS A 488 -8.52 6.97 0.65
C HIS A 488 -8.40 8.17 -0.31
N TYR A 489 -7.20 8.44 -0.81
CA TYR A 489 -6.94 9.57 -1.69
C TYR A 489 -7.61 9.47 -3.05
N PHE A 490 -7.42 8.33 -3.73
CA PHE A 490 -7.87 8.15 -5.10
C PHE A 490 -9.34 7.75 -5.17
N ASP A 491 -10.10 8.53 -5.92
CA ASP A 491 -11.51 8.29 -6.15
C ASP A 491 -11.75 7.39 -7.36
N CYS A 492 -11.58 6.09 -7.13
CA CYS A 492 -11.55 5.07 -8.17
C CYS A 492 -12.28 3.78 -7.75
N HIS A 493 -12.47 2.86 -8.69
CA HIS A 493 -12.78 1.47 -8.37
C HIS A 493 -11.55 0.80 -7.74
N GLN A 494 -11.74 -0.07 -6.74
CA GLN A 494 -10.65 -0.68 -5.99
C GLN A 494 -10.85 -2.19 -5.87
N VAL A 495 -9.84 -2.97 -6.22
CA VAL A 495 -9.86 -4.43 -6.16
C VAL A 495 -8.68 -4.92 -5.34
N GLY A 496 -8.95 -5.61 -4.24
CA GLY A 496 -7.94 -6.32 -3.46
C GLY A 496 -7.81 -7.75 -3.94
N LEU A 497 -6.58 -8.23 -4.12
CA LEU A 497 -6.26 -9.61 -4.44
C LEU A 497 -5.43 -10.19 -3.29
N THR A 498 -5.82 -11.35 -2.75
CA THR A 498 -5.04 -11.99 -1.68
C THR A 498 -5.02 -13.50 -1.81
N ALA A 499 -3.93 -14.12 -1.40
CA ALA A 499 -3.79 -15.57 -1.27
C ALA A 499 -4.10 -16.10 0.13
N THR A 500 -4.31 -15.21 1.09
CA THR A 500 -4.58 -15.57 2.49
C THR A 500 -5.98 -16.17 2.59
N PRO A 501 -6.16 -17.37 3.18
CA PRO A 501 -7.49 -17.93 3.39
C PRO A 501 -8.41 -16.98 4.17
N VAL A 502 -9.71 -17.04 3.89
CA VAL A 502 -10.74 -16.12 4.42
C VAL A 502 -10.67 -16.01 5.94
N ASP A 503 -10.49 -17.12 6.65
CA ASP A 503 -10.43 -17.18 8.13
C ASP A 503 -9.28 -16.36 8.73
N PHE A 504 -8.24 -16.08 7.94
CA PHE A 504 -7.07 -15.29 8.37
C PHE A 504 -7.08 -13.86 7.81
N VAL A 505 -8.07 -13.51 6.99
CA VAL A 505 -8.25 -12.14 6.50
C VAL A 505 -8.81 -11.27 7.63
N THR A 506 -8.14 -10.15 7.92
CA THR A 506 -8.53 -9.29 9.04
C THR A 506 -9.82 -8.51 8.76
N ARG A 507 -10.59 -8.21 9.81
CA ARG A 507 -11.76 -7.31 9.74
C ARG A 507 -11.45 -5.96 9.07
N SER A 508 -10.25 -5.42 9.29
CA SER A 508 -9.80 -4.17 8.66
C SER A 508 -9.67 -4.28 7.14
N THR A 509 -9.16 -5.42 6.64
CA THR A 509 -9.08 -5.69 5.20
C THR A 509 -10.47 -5.79 4.57
N PHE A 510 -11.38 -6.53 5.20
CA PHE A 510 -12.77 -6.61 4.74
C PHE A 510 -13.45 -5.24 4.70
N ARG A 511 -13.27 -4.43 5.75
CA ARG A 511 -13.80 -3.06 5.82
C ARG A 511 -13.22 -2.17 4.71
N LEU A 512 -11.91 -2.26 4.44
CA LEU A 512 -11.26 -1.48 3.38
C LEU A 512 -11.94 -1.71 2.03
N PHE A 513 -12.19 -2.96 1.66
CA PHE A 513 -12.81 -3.34 0.39
C PHE A 513 -14.34 -3.45 0.43
N GLY A 514 -15.00 -2.90 1.46
CA GLY A 514 -16.45 -2.82 1.57
C GLY A 514 -17.17 -4.18 1.68
N CYS A 515 -16.48 -5.20 2.17
CA CYS A 515 -17.01 -6.55 2.33
C CYS A 515 -17.58 -6.71 3.76
N GLU A 516 -18.85 -6.34 3.94
CA GLU A 516 -19.56 -6.51 5.21
C GLU A 516 -19.76 -8.01 5.52
N GLY A 517 -19.72 -8.39 6.80
CA GLY A 517 -19.92 -9.79 7.21
C GLY A 517 -18.72 -10.74 7.03
N GLN A 518 -17.54 -10.23 6.66
CA GLN A 518 -16.31 -11.03 6.44
C GLN A 518 -16.39 -12.02 5.28
N LEU A 519 -17.24 -11.74 4.29
CA LEU A 519 -17.34 -12.52 3.05
C LEU A 519 -16.64 -11.76 1.90
N PRO A 520 -15.61 -12.34 1.26
CA PRO A 520 -14.99 -11.72 0.09
C PRO A 520 -15.95 -11.71 -1.09
N THR A 521 -15.68 -10.86 -2.09
CA THR A 521 -16.47 -10.82 -3.33
C THR A 521 -16.34 -12.11 -4.12
N SER A 522 -15.18 -12.76 -4.10
CA SER A 522 -14.99 -14.11 -4.63
C SER A 522 -13.95 -14.85 -3.79
N ASN A 523 -14.15 -16.15 -3.59
CA ASN A 523 -13.22 -17.02 -2.88
C ASN A 523 -12.93 -18.28 -3.72
N TYR A 524 -11.67 -18.66 -3.84
CA TYR A 524 -11.22 -19.91 -4.45
C TYR A 524 -9.98 -20.39 -3.69
N ASP A 525 -10.19 -21.37 -2.81
CA ASP A 525 -9.17 -21.82 -1.86
C ASP A 525 -8.26 -22.91 -2.42
N LEU A 526 -7.29 -23.33 -1.61
CA LEU A 526 -6.29 -24.32 -2.00
C LEU A 526 -6.90 -25.72 -2.15
N GLU A 527 -7.85 -26.08 -1.28
CA GLU A 527 -8.47 -27.40 -1.29
C GLU A 527 -9.26 -27.60 -2.58
N GLN A 528 -10.08 -26.63 -2.95
CA GLN A 528 -10.81 -26.62 -4.21
C GLN A 528 -9.84 -26.66 -5.40
N ALA A 529 -8.79 -25.84 -5.39
CA ALA A 529 -7.83 -25.79 -6.49
C ALA A 529 -7.03 -27.10 -6.70
N VAL A 530 -6.72 -27.81 -5.62
CA VAL A 530 -6.09 -29.14 -5.68
C VAL A 530 -7.10 -30.20 -6.12
N HIS A 531 -8.34 -30.13 -5.64
CA HIS A 531 -9.41 -31.05 -6.01
C HIS A 531 -9.72 -31.00 -7.51
N GLU A 532 -9.77 -29.79 -8.07
CA GLU A 532 -10.01 -29.54 -9.49
C GLU A 532 -8.75 -29.74 -10.38
N GLY A 533 -7.62 -30.15 -9.79
CA GLY A 533 -6.39 -30.44 -10.53
C GLY A 533 -5.62 -29.22 -11.05
N TYR A 534 -5.96 -28.01 -10.61
CA TYR A 534 -5.26 -26.78 -10.98
C TYR A 534 -3.99 -26.52 -10.15
N LEU A 535 -3.86 -27.19 -9.00
CA LEU A 535 -2.68 -27.14 -8.13
C LEU A 535 -2.23 -28.55 -7.71
N THR A 536 -0.93 -28.68 -7.47
CA THR A 536 -0.29 -29.89 -6.98
C THR A 536 -0.55 -30.06 -5.48
N PRO A 537 -1.02 -31.23 -5.00
CA PRO A 537 -1.14 -31.56 -3.58
C PRO A 537 0.23 -31.68 -2.90
N PHE A 538 0.24 -31.71 -1.56
CA PHE A 538 1.46 -31.89 -0.77
C PHE A 538 1.36 -32.97 0.30
N GLU A 539 2.52 -33.47 0.69
CA GLU A 539 2.72 -34.35 1.85
C GLU A 539 3.57 -33.64 2.89
N VAL A 540 3.26 -33.86 4.18
CA VAL A 540 4.03 -33.28 5.28
C VAL A 540 4.83 -34.36 5.98
N TYR A 541 6.14 -34.16 6.02
CA TYR A 541 7.13 -34.93 6.75
C TYR A 541 7.52 -34.13 7.98
N GLU A 542 6.94 -34.46 9.12
CA GLU A 542 7.30 -33.88 10.39
C GLU A 542 8.51 -34.63 10.93
N HIS A 543 9.59 -33.88 11.17
CA HIS A 543 10.80 -34.44 11.77
C HIS A 543 11.35 -33.45 12.78
N THR A 544 11.27 -33.74 14.07
CA THR A 544 11.72 -32.79 15.08
C THR A 544 12.65 -33.46 16.08
N THR A 545 13.71 -32.75 16.45
CA THR A 545 14.69 -33.21 17.43
C THR A 545 14.27 -32.79 18.84
N GLN A 546 14.89 -33.40 19.86
CA GLN A 546 14.58 -33.05 21.25
C GLN A 546 14.86 -31.57 21.53
N PHE A 547 15.99 -31.04 21.05
CA PHE A 547 16.35 -29.65 21.27
C PHE A 547 15.35 -28.67 20.64
N LEU A 548 14.80 -28.98 19.47
CA LEU A 548 13.79 -28.12 18.84
C LEU A 548 12.45 -28.13 19.60
N ARG A 549 12.05 -29.27 20.18
CA ARG A 549 10.79 -29.39 20.92
C ARG A 549 10.86 -28.83 22.34
N ASP A 550 11.88 -29.26 23.08
CA ASP A 550 11.88 -29.17 24.55
C ASP A 550 12.83 -28.09 25.08
N GLY A 551 13.73 -27.57 24.24
CA GLY A 551 14.80 -26.70 24.71
C GLY A 551 16.09 -27.47 25.00
N ILE A 552 17.04 -26.78 25.64
CA ILE A 552 18.28 -27.36 26.17
C ILE A 552 18.33 -26.94 27.63
N SER A 553 18.37 -27.91 28.53
CA SER A 553 18.55 -27.71 29.97
C SER A 553 19.62 -28.65 30.48
N LEU A 554 20.34 -28.24 31.53
CA LEU A 554 21.38 -29.06 32.16
C LEU A 554 20.85 -30.44 32.59
N ASP A 555 19.65 -30.47 33.18
CA ASP A 555 19.00 -31.72 33.62
C ASP A 555 18.56 -32.62 32.44
N GLY A 556 18.45 -32.06 31.24
CA GLY A 556 18.06 -32.77 30.02
C GLY A 556 19.23 -33.25 29.15
N LEU A 557 20.48 -32.86 29.46
CA LEU A 557 21.67 -33.24 28.72
C LEU A 557 22.24 -34.58 29.23
N SER A 558 22.62 -35.46 28.30
CA SER A 558 23.33 -36.69 28.63
C SER A 558 24.78 -36.41 29.06
N PRO A 559 25.43 -37.33 29.81
CA PRO A 559 26.84 -37.16 30.22
C PRO A 559 27.79 -36.94 29.04
N GLN A 560 27.50 -37.52 27.88
CA GLN A 560 28.28 -37.33 26.67
C GLN A 560 28.12 -35.92 26.08
N GLN A 561 26.90 -35.38 26.06
CA GLN A 561 26.63 -34.02 25.58
C GLN A 561 27.22 -32.94 26.51
N ILE A 562 27.26 -33.21 27.82
CA ILE A 562 27.96 -32.37 28.80
C ILE A 562 29.46 -32.32 28.47
N GLN A 563 30.08 -33.49 28.21
CA GLN A 563 31.49 -33.55 27.81
C GLN A 563 31.75 -32.82 26.49
N GLU A 564 30.87 -32.95 25.50
CA GLU A 564 30.99 -32.25 24.21
C GLU A 564 30.95 -30.72 24.36
N LEU A 565 30.13 -30.20 25.27
CA LEU A 565 30.08 -28.77 25.61
C LEU A 565 31.39 -28.32 26.28
N GLU A 566 31.87 -29.08 27.26
CA GLU A 566 33.13 -28.78 27.97
C GLU A 566 34.33 -28.79 27.03
N ASP A 567 34.40 -29.75 26.10
CA ASP A 567 35.45 -29.86 25.09
C ASP A 567 35.44 -28.69 24.09
N GLN A 568 34.27 -28.07 23.89
CA GLN A 568 34.09 -26.84 23.09
C GLN A 568 34.41 -25.56 23.89
N GLY A 569 34.79 -25.69 25.18
CA GLY A 569 35.06 -24.57 26.08
C GLY A 569 33.81 -23.83 26.57
N GLU A 570 32.65 -24.48 26.47
CA GLU A 570 31.37 -23.96 26.90
C GLU A 570 31.02 -24.48 28.30
N ASP A 571 30.39 -23.64 29.14
CA ASP A 571 29.94 -24.01 30.49
C ASP A 571 28.51 -24.59 30.42
N PRO A 572 28.29 -25.89 30.67
CA PRO A 572 26.99 -26.54 30.59
C PRO A 572 25.92 -25.88 31.48
N ALA A 573 26.32 -25.26 32.60
CA ALA A 573 25.39 -24.57 33.50
C ALA A 573 24.78 -23.29 32.88
N GLN A 574 25.35 -22.79 31.78
CA GLN A 574 24.82 -21.64 31.03
C GLN A 574 23.79 -22.05 29.96
N TYR A 575 23.52 -23.34 29.81
CA TYR A 575 22.59 -23.89 28.82
C TYR A 575 21.28 -24.29 29.50
N ASP A 576 20.45 -23.27 29.78
CA ASP A 576 19.07 -23.42 30.23
C ASP A 576 18.17 -22.51 29.37
N PHE A 577 17.83 -23.00 28.19
CA PHE A 577 17.03 -22.28 27.21
C PHE A 577 15.78 -23.07 26.86
N SER A 578 14.62 -22.43 27.02
CA SER A 578 13.37 -22.99 26.54
C SER A 578 13.37 -23.10 25.01
N SER A 579 12.47 -23.92 24.44
CA SER A 579 12.30 -24.04 22.99
C SER A 579 12.06 -22.71 22.27
N GLU A 580 11.43 -21.74 22.93
CA GLU A 580 11.19 -20.38 22.42
C GLU A 580 12.46 -19.51 22.40
N GLN A 581 13.40 -19.77 23.32
CA GLN A 581 14.69 -19.10 23.40
C GLN A 581 15.71 -19.72 22.45
N ILE A 582 15.64 -21.04 22.20
CA ILE A 582 16.50 -21.74 21.24
C ILE A 582 16.40 -21.16 19.83
N ASP A 583 15.20 -20.77 19.38
CA ASP A 583 14.99 -20.08 18.10
C ASP A 583 15.97 -18.90 17.91
N LYS A 584 16.24 -18.15 18.98
CA LYS A 584 16.97 -16.88 18.93
C LYS A 584 18.43 -16.97 19.37
N VAL A 585 18.78 -17.92 20.23
CA VAL A 585 20.03 -17.88 20.99
C VAL A 585 20.99 -19.04 20.66
N ILE A 586 20.50 -20.17 20.12
CA ILE A 586 21.34 -21.36 19.88
C ILE A 586 21.18 -21.91 18.46
N TYR A 587 22.31 -22.19 17.82
CA TYR A 587 22.41 -22.98 16.59
C TYR A 587 23.21 -24.26 16.87
N ASN A 588 22.52 -25.36 17.13
CA ASN A 588 23.17 -26.66 17.21
C ASN A 588 23.47 -27.20 15.81
N LYS A 589 24.74 -27.54 15.53
CA LYS A 589 25.16 -28.07 14.23
C LYS A 589 24.52 -29.42 13.93
N ASP A 590 24.44 -30.33 14.89
CA ASP A 590 23.90 -31.67 14.65
C ASP A 590 22.41 -31.65 14.31
N THR A 591 21.62 -30.78 14.98
CA THR A 591 20.23 -30.51 14.60
C THR A 591 20.11 -30.08 13.12
N ASN A 592 20.99 -29.17 12.68
CA ASN A 592 21.00 -28.71 11.28
C ASN A 592 21.45 -29.79 10.30
N ARG A 593 22.41 -30.64 10.69
CA ARG A 593 22.79 -31.83 9.90
C ARG A 593 21.61 -32.78 9.75
N ALA A 594 20.82 -32.98 10.80
CA ALA A 594 19.61 -33.81 10.77
C ALA A 594 18.54 -33.24 9.81
N ILE A 595 18.35 -31.91 9.79
CA ILE A 595 17.47 -31.22 8.83
C ILE A 595 17.93 -31.47 7.39
N LEU A 596 19.22 -31.24 7.09
CA LEU A 596 19.79 -31.44 5.76
C LEU A 596 19.75 -32.90 5.31
N ARG A 597 20.02 -33.84 6.23
CA ARG A 597 19.95 -35.28 5.98
C ARG A 597 18.53 -35.71 5.64
N ASN A 598 17.54 -35.25 6.41
CA ASN A 598 16.14 -35.55 6.14
C ASN A 598 15.71 -35.11 4.73
N LEU A 599 16.11 -33.90 4.29
CA LEU A 599 15.84 -33.45 2.92
C LEU A 599 16.52 -34.36 1.88
N MET A 600 17.79 -34.70 2.06
CA MET A 600 18.55 -35.47 1.06
C MET A 600 18.09 -36.94 0.96
N GLU A 601 17.68 -37.55 2.07
CA GLU A 601 17.21 -38.93 2.12
C GLU A 601 15.75 -39.07 1.66
N ASN A 602 14.87 -38.18 2.13
CA ASN A 602 13.43 -38.30 1.95
C ASN A 602 12.85 -37.32 0.92
N GLY A 603 13.66 -36.42 0.35
CA GLY A 603 13.22 -35.48 -0.69
C GLY A 603 12.83 -36.17 -2.00
N ILE A 604 11.92 -35.54 -2.74
CA ILE A 604 11.63 -35.93 -4.12
C ILE A 604 12.88 -35.66 -4.97
N LYS A 605 13.26 -36.65 -5.76
CA LYS A 605 14.43 -36.67 -6.63
C LYS A 605 14.04 -36.44 -8.09
N ASP A 606 15.03 -36.19 -8.92
CA ASP A 606 14.92 -36.03 -10.37
C ASP A 606 14.50 -37.32 -11.07
N ALA A 607 14.36 -37.26 -12.41
CA ALA A 607 13.95 -38.40 -13.24
C ALA A 607 14.85 -39.65 -13.07
N THR A 608 16.13 -39.46 -12.73
CA THR A 608 17.08 -40.56 -12.51
C THR A 608 16.92 -41.22 -11.14
N GLY A 609 16.19 -40.58 -10.22
CA GLY A 609 16.07 -40.99 -8.83
C GLY A 609 17.36 -40.83 -8.02
N GLN A 610 18.39 -40.16 -8.57
CA GLN A 610 19.69 -40.01 -7.93
C GLN A 610 19.88 -38.63 -7.33
N ILE A 611 19.51 -37.57 -8.06
CA ILE A 611 19.76 -36.18 -7.67
C ILE A 611 18.49 -35.61 -7.05
N LEU A 612 18.62 -34.80 -6.00
CA LEU A 612 17.48 -34.12 -5.40
C LEU A 612 16.79 -33.21 -6.43
N GLY A 613 15.46 -33.12 -6.41
CA GLY A 613 14.75 -32.11 -7.18
C GLY A 613 14.89 -30.71 -6.58
N LYS A 614 14.45 -29.67 -7.30
CA LYS A 614 14.57 -28.28 -6.81
C LYS A 614 13.87 -28.09 -5.47
N SER A 615 14.59 -27.49 -4.53
CA SER A 615 14.24 -27.46 -3.11
C SER A 615 14.49 -26.08 -2.49
N ILE A 616 13.60 -25.63 -1.61
CA ILE A 616 13.78 -24.38 -0.83
C ILE A 616 13.89 -24.71 0.65
N ILE A 617 14.91 -24.17 1.32
CA ILE A 617 15.07 -24.22 2.77
C ILE A 617 14.80 -22.85 3.37
N PHE A 618 13.81 -22.73 4.25
CA PHE A 618 13.46 -21.48 4.90
C PHE A 618 14.21 -21.33 6.23
N ALA A 619 15.27 -20.50 6.22
CA ALA A 619 16.15 -20.30 7.37
C ALA A 619 15.67 -19.18 8.30
N ARG A 620 16.05 -19.25 9.59
CA ARG A 620 15.73 -18.26 10.62
C ARG A 620 16.24 -16.84 10.30
N ASN A 621 17.49 -16.73 9.86
CA ASN A 621 18.17 -15.49 9.47
C ASN A 621 19.42 -15.80 8.63
N HIS A 622 20.14 -14.76 8.20
CA HIS A 622 21.34 -14.88 7.36
C HIS A 622 22.41 -15.78 7.99
N GLN A 623 22.70 -15.63 9.29
CA GLN A 623 23.72 -16.44 9.97
C GLN A 623 23.35 -17.93 9.96
N HIS A 624 22.09 -18.26 10.23
CA HIS A 624 21.59 -19.62 10.16
C HIS A 624 21.65 -20.19 8.73
N ALA A 625 21.34 -19.38 7.72
CA ALA A 625 21.41 -19.80 6.32
C ALA A 625 22.85 -20.12 5.90
N MET A 626 23.81 -19.28 6.29
CA MET A 626 25.23 -19.51 6.04
C MET A 626 25.76 -20.75 6.76
N LEU A 627 25.34 -20.97 8.01
CA LEU A 627 25.68 -22.20 8.74
C LEU A 627 25.16 -23.44 8.03
N MET A 628 23.90 -23.46 7.62
CA MET A 628 23.33 -24.59 6.88
C MET A 628 24.06 -24.84 5.55
N ARG A 629 24.44 -23.78 4.81
CA ARG A 629 25.24 -23.93 3.59
C ARG A 629 26.61 -24.56 3.89
N GLN A 630 27.29 -24.08 4.93
CA GLN A 630 28.59 -24.62 5.34
C GLN A 630 28.47 -26.10 5.71
N LEU A 631 27.49 -26.45 6.55
CA LEU A 631 27.25 -27.85 6.94
C LEU A 631 26.87 -28.71 5.74
N PHE A 632 26.13 -28.17 4.76
CA PHE A 632 25.83 -28.89 3.53
C PHE A 632 27.10 -29.20 2.72
N ASP A 633 27.99 -28.23 2.54
CA ASP A 633 29.27 -28.42 1.83
C ASP A 633 30.18 -29.42 2.56
N GLU A 634 30.17 -29.42 3.90
CA GLU A 634 30.90 -30.39 4.74
C GLU A 634 30.34 -31.81 4.61
N MET A 635 29.01 -31.97 4.62
CA MET A 635 28.34 -33.27 4.55
C MET A 635 28.33 -33.88 3.15
N TYR A 636 28.28 -33.03 2.12
CA TYR A 636 28.18 -33.46 0.72
C TYR A 636 29.24 -32.77 -0.16
N PRO A 637 30.54 -33.05 0.04
CA PRO A 637 31.63 -32.38 -0.69
C PRO A 637 31.52 -32.48 -2.22
N GLN A 638 30.87 -33.52 -2.74
CA GLN A 638 30.62 -33.73 -4.17
C GLN A 638 29.72 -32.64 -4.80
N TYR A 639 28.94 -31.93 -4.00
CA TYR A 639 28.00 -30.90 -4.43
C TYR A 639 28.43 -29.48 -4.01
N ALA A 640 29.58 -29.37 -3.34
CA ALA A 640 29.97 -28.18 -2.61
C ALA A 640 30.07 -26.93 -3.51
N GLY A 641 29.55 -25.81 -3.01
CA GLY A 641 29.71 -24.48 -3.61
C GLY A 641 28.93 -24.18 -4.90
N LYS A 642 28.18 -25.13 -5.47
CA LYS A 642 27.34 -24.91 -6.66
C LYS A 642 25.88 -25.34 -6.50
N PHE A 643 25.66 -26.46 -5.82
CA PHE A 643 24.35 -27.11 -5.71
C PHE A 643 23.42 -26.44 -4.70
N CYS A 644 23.99 -25.90 -3.62
CA CYS A 644 23.29 -25.26 -2.50
C CYS A 644 23.79 -23.83 -2.31
N GLN A 645 22.91 -22.84 -2.42
CA GLN A 645 23.25 -21.42 -2.26
C GLN A 645 22.30 -20.69 -1.33
N VAL A 646 22.83 -19.68 -0.63
CA VAL A 646 22.03 -18.75 0.18
C VAL A 646 21.51 -17.64 -0.72
N ILE A 647 20.20 -17.43 -0.70
CA ILE A 647 19.52 -16.38 -1.47
C ILE A 647 18.79 -15.47 -0.48
N ASP A 648 19.43 -14.35 -0.14
CA ASP A 648 18.87 -13.31 0.72
C ASP A 648 19.26 -11.89 0.28
N ASN A 649 18.85 -10.88 1.05
CA ASN A 649 19.07 -9.47 0.75
C ASN A 649 20.48 -8.95 1.09
N TYR A 650 21.34 -9.75 1.70
CA TYR A 650 22.73 -9.36 1.99
C TYR A 650 23.62 -9.55 0.75
N ASP A 651 23.25 -10.43 -0.17
CA ASP A 651 23.97 -10.60 -1.42
C ASP A 651 23.55 -9.54 -2.47
N PRO A 652 24.47 -8.67 -2.94
CA PRO A 652 24.15 -7.68 -3.98
C PRO A 652 23.79 -8.32 -5.33
N ARG A 653 24.06 -9.61 -5.54
CA ARG A 653 23.75 -10.40 -6.75
C ARG A 653 22.57 -11.34 -6.54
N ALA A 654 21.75 -11.13 -5.52
CA ALA A 654 20.66 -12.06 -5.22
C ALA A 654 19.64 -12.23 -6.36
N GLU A 655 19.46 -11.21 -7.21
CA GLU A 655 18.67 -11.34 -8.46
C GLU A 655 19.26 -12.39 -9.41
N GLN A 656 20.59 -12.39 -9.60
CA GLN A 656 21.28 -13.39 -10.42
C GLN A 656 21.12 -14.80 -9.83
N LEU A 657 21.23 -14.97 -8.51
CA LEU A 657 21.03 -16.26 -7.85
C LEU A 657 19.59 -16.78 -7.99
N ILE A 658 18.59 -15.89 -8.02
CA ILE A 658 17.21 -16.25 -8.31
C ILE A 658 17.09 -16.76 -9.76
N ASP A 659 17.72 -16.09 -10.71
CA ASP A 659 17.70 -16.49 -12.12
C ASP A 659 18.49 -17.81 -12.34
N ASP A 660 19.62 -18.01 -11.66
CA ASP A 660 20.33 -19.30 -11.59
C ASP A 660 19.39 -20.41 -11.07
N PHE A 661 18.65 -20.13 -9.98
CA PHE A 661 17.74 -21.12 -9.39
C PHE A 661 16.53 -21.44 -10.28
N LYS A 662 16.10 -20.51 -11.14
CA LYS A 662 15.10 -20.76 -12.19
C LYS A 662 15.65 -21.58 -13.35
N GLY A 663 16.96 -21.70 -13.50
CA GLY A 663 17.61 -22.24 -14.71
C GLY A 663 17.74 -21.25 -15.87
N GLU A 664 17.51 -19.96 -15.62
CA GLU A 664 17.65 -18.86 -16.59
C GLU A 664 19.01 -18.15 -16.48
N GLY A 665 19.79 -18.50 -15.47
CA GLY A 665 21.06 -17.85 -15.13
C GLY A 665 22.31 -18.53 -15.69
N THR A 666 23.41 -18.32 -14.97
CA THR A 666 24.75 -18.84 -15.26
C THR A 666 25.07 -20.17 -14.57
N ASN A 667 24.34 -20.52 -13.50
CA ASN A 667 24.53 -21.76 -12.74
C ASN A 667 23.32 -22.68 -12.85
N ASN A 668 23.37 -23.61 -13.80
CA ASN A 668 22.30 -24.60 -14.04
C ASN A 668 22.27 -25.73 -13.01
N ASP A 669 23.32 -25.89 -12.19
CA ASP A 669 23.43 -26.95 -11.17
C ASP A 669 22.72 -26.56 -9.86
N LEU A 670 22.24 -25.31 -9.74
CA LEU A 670 21.61 -24.80 -8.52
C LEU A 670 20.26 -25.48 -8.25
N THR A 671 20.24 -26.28 -7.17
CA THR A 671 19.12 -27.17 -6.84
C THR A 671 18.53 -26.89 -5.46
N ILE A 672 19.34 -26.46 -4.49
CA ILE A 672 18.87 -26.07 -3.15
C ILE A 672 19.08 -24.57 -2.96
N ALA A 673 17.99 -23.85 -2.68
CA ALA A 673 18.05 -22.45 -2.30
C ALA A 673 17.71 -22.29 -0.81
N ILE A 674 18.67 -21.82 -0.02
CA ILE A 674 18.45 -21.45 1.38
C ILE A 674 18.03 -20.00 1.44
N SER A 675 16.79 -19.72 1.85
CA SER A 675 16.23 -18.38 1.82
C SER A 675 15.93 -17.79 3.19
N VAL A 676 16.10 -16.46 3.26
CA VAL A 676 15.65 -15.61 4.35
C VAL A 676 14.74 -14.53 3.77
N ASP A 677 13.42 -14.70 3.89
CA ASP A 677 12.36 -13.76 3.45
C ASP A 677 12.30 -13.43 1.95
N MET A 678 13.26 -13.86 1.13
CA MET A 678 13.31 -13.53 -0.29
C MET A 678 12.49 -14.48 -1.16
N LEU A 679 12.61 -15.79 -0.94
CA LEU A 679 11.85 -16.83 -1.66
C LEU A 679 10.52 -17.16 -0.98
N ASP A 680 10.24 -16.58 0.20
CA ASP A 680 9.00 -16.78 0.95
C ASP A 680 7.76 -16.30 0.15
N THR A 681 7.91 -15.31 -0.74
CA THR A 681 6.81 -14.69 -1.50
C THR A 681 7.20 -14.36 -2.93
N GLY A 682 6.28 -14.54 -3.88
CA GLY A 682 6.33 -13.83 -5.17
C GLY A 682 7.35 -14.30 -6.20
N ILE A 683 7.89 -15.52 -6.10
CA ILE A 683 8.79 -16.11 -7.10
C ILE A 683 8.11 -17.27 -7.84
N ASP A 684 8.27 -17.32 -9.16
CA ASP A 684 7.70 -18.34 -10.04
C ASP A 684 8.70 -19.40 -10.50
N ILE A 685 8.63 -20.60 -9.89
CA ILE A 685 9.45 -21.76 -10.24
C ILE A 685 8.57 -23.02 -10.10
N PRO A 686 7.94 -23.50 -11.19
CA PRO A 686 7.05 -24.67 -11.17
C PRO A 686 7.73 -25.98 -10.74
N GLU A 687 9.03 -26.10 -11.01
CA GLU A 687 9.86 -27.28 -10.78
C GLU A 687 10.16 -27.59 -9.30
N ILE A 688 9.81 -26.70 -8.36
CA ILE A 688 10.05 -26.93 -6.93
C ILE A 688 9.24 -28.13 -6.44
N VAL A 689 9.90 -29.13 -5.86
CA VAL A 689 9.27 -30.36 -5.37
C VAL A 689 9.47 -30.59 -3.87
N ASN A 690 10.37 -29.84 -3.21
CA ASN A 690 10.58 -29.92 -1.77
C ASN A 690 10.62 -28.54 -1.10
N LEU A 691 9.97 -28.40 0.05
CA LEU A 691 10.01 -27.22 0.91
C LEU A 691 10.45 -27.63 2.32
N VAL A 692 11.43 -26.95 2.91
CA VAL A 692 11.95 -27.26 4.25
C VAL A 692 11.74 -26.08 5.19
N PHE A 693 10.93 -26.28 6.22
CA PHE A 693 10.70 -25.32 7.29
C PHE A 693 11.74 -25.50 8.39
N ALA A 694 12.90 -24.86 8.23
CA ALA A 694 13.98 -24.82 9.20
C ALA A 694 13.87 -23.61 10.17
N LYS A 695 12.66 -23.07 10.33
CA LYS A 695 12.34 -21.94 11.22
C LYS A 695 10.91 -22.04 11.76
N PRO A 696 10.62 -21.47 12.95
CA PRO A 696 9.25 -21.26 13.39
C PRO A 696 8.58 -20.13 12.60
N VAL A 697 7.40 -20.40 12.04
CA VAL A 697 6.61 -19.43 11.28
C VAL A 697 5.52 -18.84 12.17
N LYS A 698 5.57 -17.51 12.38
CA LYS A 698 4.67 -16.81 13.30
C LYS A 698 3.42 -16.26 12.62
N SER A 699 3.46 -16.09 11.31
CA SER A 699 2.38 -15.48 10.51
C SER A 699 1.70 -16.52 9.64
N PRO A 700 0.37 -16.70 9.74
CA PRO A 700 -0.38 -17.63 8.88
C PRO A 700 -0.31 -17.22 7.41
N VAL A 701 -0.25 -15.91 7.13
CA VAL A 701 -0.10 -15.37 5.76
C VAL A 701 1.21 -15.86 5.14
N LYS A 702 2.33 -15.69 5.84
CA LYS A 702 3.64 -16.15 5.35
C LYS A 702 3.67 -17.67 5.19
N PHE A 703 3.08 -18.40 6.14
CA PHE A 703 2.99 -19.86 6.09
C PHE A 703 2.34 -20.34 4.79
N TRP A 704 1.15 -19.84 4.45
CA TRP A 704 0.46 -20.21 3.21
C TRP A 704 1.16 -19.71 1.94
N GLN A 705 1.84 -18.57 1.98
CA GLN A 705 2.65 -18.07 0.86
C GLN A 705 3.88 -18.94 0.59
N MET A 706 4.50 -19.48 1.64
CA MET A 706 5.63 -20.42 1.57
C MET A 706 5.18 -21.76 0.98
N ILE A 707 4.07 -22.34 1.48
CA ILE A 707 3.48 -23.56 0.91
C ILE A 707 3.16 -23.37 -0.58
N GLY A 708 2.60 -22.22 -0.94
CA GLY A 708 2.28 -21.86 -2.32
C GLY A 708 3.44 -22.00 -3.31
N ARG A 709 4.70 -21.97 -2.86
CA ARG A 709 5.86 -22.18 -3.74
C ARG A 709 5.90 -23.58 -4.37
N GLY A 710 5.39 -24.60 -3.68
CA GLY A 710 5.36 -25.99 -4.16
C GLY A 710 4.11 -26.36 -4.96
N THR A 711 3.03 -25.58 -4.85
CA THR A 711 1.71 -25.94 -5.39
C THR A 711 1.56 -25.88 -6.91
N ARG A 712 2.53 -25.32 -7.64
CA ARG A 712 2.43 -25.20 -9.10
C ARG A 712 2.55 -26.55 -9.79
N LEU A 713 1.77 -26.74 -10.85
CA LEU A 713 1.87 -27.88 -11.77
C LEU A 713 3.14 -27.75 -12.61
N CYS A 714 3.76 -28.88 -12.93
CA CYS A 714 4.90 -28.94 -13.83
C CYS A 714 4.79 -30.22 -14.70
N PRO A 715 4.29 -30.11 -15.93
CA PRO A 715 4.23 -31.24 -16.86
C PRO A 715 5.62 -31.77 -17.20
N ASP A 716 5.76 -33.08 -17.40
CA ASP A 716 6.97 -33.75 -17.87
C ASP A 716 8.23 -33.53 -17.02
N LEU A 717 8.07 -33.08 -15.75
CA LEU A 717 9.17 -32.79 -14.85
C LEU A 717 10.11 -33.98 -14.63
N PHE A 718 9.56 -35.21 -14.60
CA PHE A 718 10.33 -36.44 -14.41
C PHE A 718 10.54 -37.22 -15.72
N GLY A 719 10.29 -36.58 -16.87
CA GLY A 719 10.37 -37.18 -18.20
C GLY A 719 9.01 -37.21 -18.91
N PRO A 720 8.97 -37.62 -20.19
CA PRO A 720 7.76 -37.58 -21.01
C PRO A 720 6.59 -38.36 -20.37
N GLY A 721 5.48 -37.67 -20.10
CA GLY A 721 4.28 -38.21 -19.45
C GLY A 721 4.37 -38.37 -17.93
N GLN A 722 5.50 -37.99 -17.31
CA GLN A 722 5.70 -38.04 -15.87
C GLN A 722 5.69 -36.63 -15.27
N HIS A 723 4.48 -36.15 -14.99
CA HIS A 723 4.23 -34.84 -14.44
C HIS A 723 4.50 -34.79 -12.93
N LYS A 724 4.67 -33.57 -12.42
CA LYS A 724 4.66 -33.31 -10.98
C LYS A 724 3.27 -33.58 -10.40
N SER A 725 3.12 -34.67 -9.66
CA SER A 725 1.86 -35.11 -9.05
C SER A 725 1.72 -34.70 -7.58
N VAL A 726 2.84 -34.49 -6.88
CA VAL A 726 2.91 -34.15 -5.45
C VAL A 726 4.20 -33.37 -5.17
N PHE A 727 4.22 -32.60 -4.09
CA PHE A 727 5.45 -32.03 -3.52
C PHE A 727 5.55 -32.32 -2.01
N ARG A 728 6.77 -32.33 -1.47
CA ARG A 728 7.01 -32.64 -0.05
C ARG A 728 7.31 -31.40 0.76
N ILE A 729 6.79 -31.37 1.98
CA ILE A 729 7.06 -30.35 2.97
C ILE A 729 7.71 -31.00 4.18
N PHE A 730 8.90 -30.55 4.56
CA PHE A 730 9.63 -30.99 5.73
C PHE A 730 9.44 -29.97 6.84
N ASP A 731 8.65 -30.32 7.86
CA ASP A 731 8.36 -29.45 9.00
C ASP A 731 9.17 -29.88 10.22
N HIS A 732 10.20 -29.08 10.55
CA HIS A 732 11.07 -29.36 11.69
C HIS A 732 10.65 -28.66 12.99
N TRP A 733 9.71 -27.72 12.88
CA TRP A 733 9.33 -26.79 13.96
C TRP A 733 7.86 -26.90 14.38
N GLY A 734 7.13 -27.91 13.89
CA GLY A 734 5.72 -28.12 14.25
C GLY A 734 4.81 -26.96 13.81
N ASN A 735 5.13 -26.32 12.68
CA ASN A 735 4.33 -25.25 12.09
C ASN A 735 2.91 -25.72 11.73
N PHE A 736 2.75 -26.92 11.19
CA PHE A 736 1.43 -27.46 10.83
C PHE A 736 0.55 -27.65 12.05
N ALA A 737 1.06 -28.34 13.08
CA ALA A 737 0.37 -28.50 14.35
C ALA A 737 -0.08 -27.15 14.94
N ARG A 738 0.75 -26.10 14.83
CA ARG A 738 0.42 -24.75 15.30
C ARG A 738 -0.75 -24.10 14.54
N PHE A 739 -0.81 -24.23 13.22
CA PHE A 739 -1.82 -23.53 12.40
C PHE A 739 -3.13 -24.32 12.23
N GLU A 740 -3.10 -25.67 12.29
CA GLU A 740 -4.27 -26.54 12.20
C GLU A 740 -5.11 -26.58 13.49
N MET A 741 -4.50 -26.41 14.68
CA MET A 741 -5.19 -26.44 15.98
C MET A 741 -6.05 -25.19 16.28
N GLY A 742 -6.46 -24.44 15.25
CA GLY A 742 -7.24 -23.21 15.42
C GLY A 742 -6.38 -22.06 15.94
N TYR A 743 -5.34 -21.69 15.18
CA TYR A 743 -4.55 -20.50 15.46
C TYR A 743 -5.46 -19.27 15.52
N ARG A 744 -5.69 -18.77 16.74
CA ARG A 744 -6.16 -17.41 16.94
C ARG A 744 -4.93 -16.53 16.88
N PRO A 745 -4.74 -15.68 15.85
CA PRO A 745 -3.73 -14.66 15.93
C PRO A 745 -3.95 -13.92 17.24
N ALA A 746 -2.94 -13.92 18.13
CA ALA A 746 -2.90 -12.91 19.16
C ALA A 746 -3.02 -11.60 18.39
N GLU A 747 -4.14 -10.88 18.55
CA GLU A 747 -4.23 -9.54 18.01
C GLU A 747 -2.98 -8.84 18.55
N PRO A 748 -2.04 -8.41 17.70
CA PRO A 748 -0.93 -7.62 18.17
C PRO A 748 -1.55 -6.46 18.90
N THR A 749 -1.39 -6.43 20.21
CA THR A 749 -1.59 -5.26 21.02
C THR A 749 -0.59 -4.26 20.47
N GLN A 750 -1.05 -3.47 19.49
CA GLN A 750 -0.25 -2.39 18.96
C GLN A 750 -0.03 -1.42 20.11
N GLY A 751 1.16 -1.47 20.68
CA GLY A 751 1.59 -0.46 21.63
C GLY A 751 1.45 0.90 20.97
N LYS A 752 0.94 1.88 21.71
CA LYS A 752 0.81 3.25 21.21
C LYS A 752 2.18 3.74 20.72
N PRO A 753 2.26 4.40 19.55
CA PRO A 753 3.50 4.99 19.06
C PRO A 753 4.14 5.92 20.09
N LEU A 754 5.47 5.97 20.12
CA LEU A 754 6.22 6.74 21.12
C LEU A 754 5.79 8.21 21.21
N ALA A 755 5.57 8.87 20.07
CA ALA A 755 5.11 10.26 20.03
C ALA A 755 3.69 10.44 20.62
N GLN A 756 2.80 9.45 20.46
CA GLN A 756 1.48 9.46 21.09
C GLN A 756 1.62 9.31 22.61
N LEU A 757 2.47 8.40 23.08
CA LEU A 757 2.74 8.23 24.51
C LEU A 757 3.29 9.52 25.14
N VAL A 758 4.29 10.16 24.51
CA VAL A 758 4.85 11.43 24.99
C VAL A 758 3.76 12.50 25.11
N PHE A 759 2.91 12.63 24.09
CA PHE A 759 1.81 13.60 24.09
C PHE A 759 0.79 13.32 25.21
N GLU A 760 0.38 12.06 25.37
CA GLU A 760 -0.56 11.66 26.43
C GLU A 760 0.00 11.87 27.84
N GLU A 761 1.28 11.59 28.07
CA GLU A 761 1.93 11.84 29.36
C GLU A 761 2.09 13.35 29.62
N ARG A 762 2.41 14.17 28.61
CA ARG A 762 2.40 15.63 28.75
C ARG A 762 1.03 16.16 29.17
N LEU A 763 -0.06 15.65 28.59
CA LEU A 763 -1.41 15.99 29.03
C LEU A 763 -1.64 15.59 30.50
N SER A 764 -1.13 14.44 30.93
CA SER A 764 -1.20 13.99 32.33
C SER A 764 -0.38 14.89 33.27
N VAL A 765 0.82 15.33 32.87
CA VAL A 765 1.62 16.30 33.64
C VAL A 765 0.85 17.60 33.80
N ALA A 766 0.28 18.15 32.72
CA ALA A 766 -0.50 19.38 32.76
C ALA A 766 -1.73 19.26 33.68
N GLU A 767 -2.46 18.14 33.61
CA GLU A 767 -3.62 17.88 34.45
C GLU A 767 -3.27 17.83 35.95
N ILE A 768 -2.21 17.11 36.31
CA ILE A 768 -1.75 17.00 37.69
C ILE A 768 -1.17 18.34 38.19
N ALA A 769 -0.41 19.05 37.36
CA ALA A 769 0.12 20.36 37.70
C ALA A 769 -1.01 21.35 38.03
N LEU A 770 -2.08 21.36 37.24
CA LEU A 770 -3.25 22.20 37.51
C LEU A 770 -3.95 21.80 38.82
N GLN A 771 -4.12 20.51 39.08
CA GLN A 771 -4.70 20.00 40.34
C GLN A 771 -3.87 20.38 41.58
N LYS A 772 -2.54 20.44 41.44
CA LYS A 772 -1.60 20.83 42.49
C LYS A 772 -1.34 22.34 42.57
N SER A 773 -1.98 23.13 41.71
CA SER A 773 -1.75 24.58 41.58
C SER A 773 -0.32 24.98 41.14
N GLU A 774 0.38 24.08 40.44
CA GLU A 774 1.72 24.30 39.88
C GLU A 774 1.64 24.99 38.51
N ILE A 775 1.25 26.27 38.50
CA ILE A 775 0.92 27.02 37.26
C ILE A 775 2.14 27.14 36.32
N ALA A 776 3.35 27.31 36.87
CA ALA A 776 4.56 27.42 36.07
C ALA A 776 4.87 26.13 35.27
N VAL A 777 4.65 24.98 35.90
CA VAL A 777 4.78 23.66 35.25
C VAL A 777 3.72 23.49 34.18
N PHE A 778 2.46 23.83 34.50
CA PHE A 778 1.36 23.77 33.55
C PHE A 778 1.65 24.61 32.29
N ASP A 779 2.03 25.87 32.44
CA ASP A 779 2.32 26.78 31.32
C ASP A 779 3.52 26.30 30.47
N ALA A 780 4.51 25.63 31.07
CA ALA A 780 5.63 25.05 30.34
C ALA A 780 5.19 23.85 29.49
N VAL A 781 4.41 22.94 30.07
CA VAL A 781 3.94 21.71 29.40
C VAL A 781 2.92 22.02 28.31
N ILE A 782 2.02 22.99 28.51
CA ILE A 782 1.05 23.40 27.49
C ILE A 782 1.72 23.92 26.22
N LYS A 783 2.86 24.62 26.33
CA LYS A 783 3.65 25.04 25.15
C LYS A 783 4.22 23.85 24.38
N LEU A 784 4.61 22.78 25.08
CA LEU A 784 5.07 21.55 24.44
C LEU A 784 3.92 20.83 23.72
N VAL A 785 2.73 20.80 24.34
CA VAL A 785 1.50 20.27 23.72
C VAL A 785 1.13 21.08 22.47
N GLU A 786 1.15 22.41 22.55
CA GLU A 786 0.90 23.30 21.41
C GLU A 786 1.88 23.03 20.26
N HIS A 787 3.18 22.94 20.58
CA HIS A 787 4.22 22.62 19.59
C HIS A 787 3.98 21.24 18.94
N ASP A 788 3.60 20.23 19.71
CA ASP A 788 3.31 18.89 19.17
C ASP A 788 2.12 18.90 18.20
N ILE A 789 1.06 19.65 18.51
CA ILE A 789 -0.12 19.80 17.63
C ILE A 789 0.27 20.53 16.35
N ASN A 790 1.03 21.63 16.46
CA ASN A 790 1.45 22.44 15.31
C ASN A 790 2.41 21.68 14.40
N ALA A 791 3.21 20.75 14.94
CA ALA A 791 4.13 19.90 14.19
C ALA A 791 3.44 18.73 13.43
N LEU A 792 2.12 18.55 13.56
CA LEU A 792 1.38 17.55 12.78
C LEU A 792 1.34 17.94 11.29
N PRO A 793 1.69 17.01 10.36
CA PRO A 793 1.74 17.31 8.94
C PRO A 793 0.35 17.63 8.39
N GLU A 794 0.13 18.86 7.92
CA GLU A 794 -1.20 19.30 7.47
C GLU A 794 -1.69 18.53 6.23
N GLU A 795 -0.76 18.01 5.43
CA GLU A 795 -1.07 17.27 4.19
C GLU A 795 -1.42 15.79 4.39
N SER A 796 -1.24 15.23 5.60
CA SER A 796 -1.57 13.81 5.87
C SER A 796 -3.08 13.62 5.93
N ILE A 797 -3.61 12.60 5.25
CA ILE A 797 -5.05 12.33 5.18
C ILE A 797 -5.69 12.21 6.56
N ALA A 798 -5.07 11.44 7.47
CA ALA A 798 -5.55 11.30 8.84
C ALA A 798 -5.63 12.65 9.60
N VAL A 799 -4.70 13.58 9.32
CA VAL A 799 -4.72 14.93 9.89
C VAL A 799 -5.78 15.80 9.20
N ARG A 800 -5.96 15.66 7.89
CA ARG A 800 -6.97 16.38 7.09
C ARG A 800 -8.39 16.05 7.53
N GLU A 801 -8.67 14.78 7.84
CA GLU A 801 -9.96 14.36 8.40
C GLU A 801 -10.30 15.02 9.74
N LYS A 802 -9.28 15.48 10.47
CA LYS A 802 -9.39 16.14 11.76
C LYS A 802 -8.93 17.60 11.72
N TRP A 803 -8.91 18.24 10.55
CA TRP A 803 -8.40 19.61 10.40
C TRP A 803 -9.16 20.62 11.25
N LYS A 804 -10.49 20.51 11.30
CA LYS A 804 -11.36 21.40 12.07
C LYS A 804 -11.04 21.27 13.56
N GLU A 805 -10.90 20.04 14.04
CA GLU A 805 -10.58 19.68 15.40
C GLU A 805 -9.17 20.12 15.78
N LYS A 806 -8.17 19.81 14.95
CA LYS A 806 -6.77 20.26 15.11
C LYS A 806 -6.72 21.77 15.28
N ARG A 807 -7.33 22.54 14.38
CA ARG A 807 -7.31 24.02 14.45
C ARG A 807 -8.08 24.58 15.63
N ALA A 808 -9.17 23.94 16.05
CA ALA A 808 -9.91 24.37 17.23
C ALA A 808 -9.12 24.12 18.51
N LEU A 809 -8.44 22.97 18.59
CA LEU A 809 -7.67 22.52 19.75
C LEU A 809 -6.24 23.09 19.78
N SER A 810 -5.72 23.64 18.68
CA SER A 810 -4.38 24.27 18.64
C SER A 810 -4.37 25.73 19.11
N ARG A 811 -5.54 26.30 19.42
CA ARG A 811 -5.63 27.71 19.84
C ARG A 811 -5.04 27.90 21.23
N PRO A 812 -4.10 28.84 21.44
CA PRO A 812 -3.45 29.05 22.73
C PRO A 812 -4.44 29.25 23.89
N GLU A 813 -5.52 30.01 23.66
CA GLU A 813 -6.56 30.26 24.65
C GLU A 813 -7.36 29.00 25.03
N VAL A 814 -7.61 28.11 24.07
CA VAL A 814 -8.33 26.85 24.30
C VAL A 814 -7.44 25.87 25.07
N LEU A 815 -6.17 25.78 24.69
CA LEU A 815 -5.19 24.95 25.38
C LEU A 815 -4.93 25.43 26.81
N LYS A 816 -4.80 26.75 27.00
CA LYS A 816 -4.57 27.34 28.32
C LYS A 816 -5.78 27.21 29.25
N ALA A 817 -7.00 27.25 28.71
CA ALA A 817 -8.21 27.00 29.49
C ALA A 817 -8.32 25.56 29.98
N PHE A 818 -7.76 24.60 29.22
CA PHE A 818 -7.62 23.18 29.58
C PHE A 818 -8.88 22.54 30.19
N ALA A 819 -10.04 22.88 29.64
CA ALA A 819 -11.32 22.36 30.11
C ALA A 819 -11.38 20.82 29.94
N PRO A 820 -12.07 20.07 30.84
CA PRO A 820 -12.13 18.60 30.76
C PRO A 820 -12.58 18.06 29.41
N ALA A 821 -13.54 18.73 28.76
CA ALA A 821 -14.00 18.37 27.42
C ALA A 821 -12.90 18.55 26.35
N THR A 822 -12.07 19.59 26.46
CA THR A 822 -10.92 19.82 25.57
C THR A 822 -9.87 18.73 25.76
N VAL A 823 -9.56 18.36 27.00
CA VAL A 823 -8.58 17.29 27.31
C VAL A 823 -9.04 15.95 26.77
N ALA A 824 -10.33 15.61 26.94
CA ALA A 824 -10.90 14.39 26.37
C ALA A 824 -10.72 14.35 24.85
N ARG A 825 -11.00 15.46 24.16
CA ARG A 825 -10.80 15.58 22.71
C ARG A 825 -9.33 15.53 22.31
N LEU A 826 -8.42 16.16 23.06
CA LEU A 826 -6.97 16.05 22.81
C LEU A 826 -6.50 14.58 22.88
N ARG A 827 -7.00 13.80 23.85
CA ARG A 827 -6.67 12.38 23.99
C ARG A 827 -7.31 11.49 22.92
N GLN A 828 -8.55 11.77 22.53
CA GLN A 828 -9.30 10.92 21.60
C GLN A 828 -9.06 11.27 20.12
N GLU A 829 -8.95 12.55 19.79
CA GLU A 829 -8.90 13.06 18.42
C GLU A 829 -7.47 13.39 17.97
N ILE A 830 -6.64 13.96 18.87
CA ILE A 830 -5.33 14.51 18.50
C ILE A 830 -4.16 13.59 18.85
N ALA A 831 -4.18 12.93 20.01
CA ALA A 831 -3.12 12.02 20.43
C ALA A 831 -2.86 10.88 19.42
N PRO A 832 -3.89 10.23 18.82
CA PRO A 832 -3.66 9.21 17.79
C PRO A 832 -2.99 9.74 16.52
N LEU A 833 -3.09 11.05 16.24
CA LEU A 833 -2.46 11.67 15.07
C LEU A 833 -0.95 11.85 15.25
N MET A 834 -0.44 11.77 16.49
CA MET A 834 0.99 11.93 16.78
C MET A 834 1.87 10.87 16.09
N GLN A 835 1.28 9.73 15.70
CA GLN A 835 1.95 8.71 14.90
C GLN A 835 2.46 9.22 13.55
N TRP A 836 1.82 10.26 13.01
CA TRP A 836 2.16 10.86 11.71
C TRP A 836 3.25 11.94 11.80
N ARG A 837 3.71 12.29 13.01
CA ARG A 837 4.84 13.22 13.16
C ARG A 837 6.10 12.61 12.57
N ASN A 838 6.84 13.43 11.83
CA ASN A 838 8.15 13.01 11.36
C ASN A 838 9.15 13.00 12.52
N ILE A 839 9.38 11.81 13.07
CA ILE A 839 10.32 11.59 14.18
C ILE A 839 11.67 11.05 13.71
N ARG A 840 11.96 11.07 12.41
CA ARG A 840 13.18 10.47 11.86
C ARG A 840 14.41 11.17 12.43
N GLY A 841 15.26 10.40 13.12
CA GLY A 841 16.44 10.92 13.82
C GLY A 841 16.17 11.42 15.25
N PHE A 842 14.91 11.54 15.68
CA PHE A 842 14.51 12.06 17.00
C PHE A 842 13.95 11.00 17.95
N GLY A 843 14.06 9.71 17.62
CA GLY A 843 13.52 8.61 18.43
C GLY A 843 14.07 8.58 19.85
N ASP A 844 15.40 8.65 20.01
CA ASP A 844 16.06 8.64 21.33
C ASP A 844 15.71 9.88 22.17
N ALA A 845 15.55 11.03 21.50
CA ALA A 845 15.10 12.28 22.10
C ALA A 845 13.66 12.17 22.65
N LEU A 846 12.74 11.59 21.88
CA LEU A 846 11.36 11.35 22.33
C LEU A 846 11.28 10.29 23.44
N ALA A 847 12.17 9.30 23.42
CA ALA A 847 12.24 8.30 24.48
C ALA A 847 12.70 8.93 25.80
N LEU A 848 13.62 9.89 25.75
CA LEU A 848 13.96 10.71 26.91
C LEU A 848 12.79 11.59 27.34
N ASP A 849 12.10 12.28 26.42
CA ASP A 849 10.92 13.08 26.76
C ASP A 849 9.85 12.27 27.49
N LEU A 850 9.60 11.04 27.05
CA LEU A 850 8.63 10.15 27.68
C LEU A 850 9.04 9.81 29.12
N LEU A 851 10.31 9.44 29.30
CA LEU A 851 10.86 9.10 30.61
C LEU A 851 10.79 10.30 31.56
N ILE A 852 11.18 11.49 31.10
CA ILE A 852 11.10 12.71 31.89
C ILE A 852 9.64 13.07 32.22
N ALA A 853 8.70 12.98 31.27
CA ALA A 853 7.29 13.25 31.56
C ALA A 853 6.75 12.34 32.66
N ARG A 854 7.10 11.04 32.65
CA ARG A 854 6.75 10.09 33.73
C ARG A 854 7.40 10.45 35.06
N MET A 855 8.66 10.88 35.06
CA MET A 855 9.32 11.37 36.26
C MET A 855 8.64 12.62 36.84
N GLN A 856 8.24 13.55 35.98
CA GLN A 856 7.51 14.76 36.39
C GLN A 856 6.17 14.39 37.05
N ILE A 857 5.45 13.41 36.50
CA ILE A 857 4.23 12.85 37.12
C ILE A 857 4.54 12.25 38.50
N ALA A 858 5.59 11.44 38.62
CA ALA A 858 5.98 10.81 39.88
C ALA A 858 6.33 11.86 40.95
N VAL A 859 7.11 12.90 40.58
CA VAL A 859 7.45 14.02 41.47
C VAL A 859 6.21 14.79 41.90
N LEU A 860 5.33 15.17 40.98
CA LEU A 860 4.09 15.90 41.31
C LEU A 860 3.13 15.09 42.22
N ARG A 861 3.14 13.76 42.11
CA ARG A 861 2.33 12.86 42.93
C ARG A 861 2.98 12.50 44.27
N GLY A 862 4.29 12.69 44.42
CA GLY A 862 5.07 12.17 45.54
C GLY A 862 5.18 10.63 45.52
N SER A 863 5.27 10.04 44.33
CA SER A 863 5.32 8.58 44.14
C SER A 863 6.74 8.03 44.30
N GLY A 864 6.87 6.83 44.87
CA GLY A 864 8.13 6.08 44.95
C GLY A 864 8.68 5.61 43.61
N GLU A 865 7.84 5.61 42.56
CA GLU A 865 8.20 5.26 41.16
C GLU A 865 9.38 6.09 40.61
N ILE A 866 9.63 7.27 41.18
CA ILE A 866 10.77 8.12 40.81
C ILE A 866 12.12 7.39 40.97
N SER A 867 12.21 6.45 41.92
CA SER A 867 13.42 5.67 42.16
C SER A 867 13.73 4.71 41.01
N ASP A 868 12.72 4.04 40.48
CA ASP A 868 12.87 3.11 39.36
C ASP A 868 13.17 3.86 38.06
N LEU A 869 12.45 4.97 37.83
CA LEU A 869 12.69 5.83 36.67
C LEU A 869 14.10 6.45 36.72
N LYS A 870 14.58 6.83 37.90
CA LYS A 870 15.96 7.34 38.11
C LYS A 870 16.97 6.30 37.60
N ILE A 871 16.82 5.03 37.97
CA ILE A 871 17.72 3.96 37.52
C ILE A 871 17.74 3.90 35.99
N GLU A 872 16.56 3.90 35.35
CA GLU A 872 16.46 3.87 33.89
C GLU A 872 17.17 5.07 33.23
N LEU A 873 17.02 6.28 33.76
CA LEU A 873 17.69 7.46 33.22
C LEU A 873 19.21 7.36 33.38
N LEU A 874 19.69 6.90 34.53
CA LEU A 874 21.11 6.75 34.79
C LEU A 874 21.75 5.72 33.85
N ASP A 875 21.08 4.60 33.57
CA ASP A 875 21.53 3.60 32.61
C ASP A 875 21.62 4.17 31.19
N ARG A 876 20.62 4.96 30.78
CA ARG A 876 20.66 5.66 29.48
C ARG A 876 21.85 6.62 29.41
N LEU A 877 22.14 7.36 30.48
CA LEU A 877 23.30 8.26 30.55
C LEU A 877 24.64 7.52 30.68
N ALA A 878 24.67 6.31 31.23
CA ALA A 878 25.87 5.47 31.28
C ALA A 878 26.27 4.99 29.87
N SER A 879 25.29 4.72 29.01
CA SER A 879 25.54 4.31 27.62
C SER A 879 25.98 5.43 26.67
N LEU A 880 26.07 6.69 27.11
CA LEU A 880 26.53 7.79 26.25
C LEU A 880 28.02 7.68 25.90
N GLN A 881 28.34 7.85 24.62
CA GLN A 881 29.71 7.76 24.11
C GLN A 881 30.50 9.04 24.43
N MET A 882 31.15 9.08 25.59
CA MET A 882 31.89 10.26 26.11
C MET A 882 33.04 10.75 25.22
N HIS A 883 33.51 9.94 24.27
CA HIS A 883 34.57 10.33 23.34
C HIS A 883 34.09 11.25 22.21
N LEU A 884 32.77 11.37 22.00
CA LEU A 884 32.20 12.25 20.98
C LEU A 884 32.10 13.70 21.48
N ASN A 885 32.52 14.66 20.65
CA ASN A 885 32.55 16.09 21.01
C ASN A 885 31.20 16.63 21.54
N PRO A 886 30.04 16.36 20.92
CA PRO A 886 28.75 16.87 21.42
C PRO A 886 28.39 16.34 22.81
N VAL A 887 28.79 15.10 23.15
CA VAL A 887 28.55 14.50 24.46
C VAL A 887 29.48 15.13 25.50
N ARG A 888 30.74 15.37 25.15
CA ARG A 888 31.74 15.98 26.03
C ARG A 888 31.37 17.41 26.41
N GLU A 889 30.79 18.18 25.49
CA GLU A 889 30.28 19.54 25.77
C GLU A 889 29.20 19.56 26.86
N LYS A 890 28.49 18.44 27.06
CA LYS A 890 27.46 18.28 28.10
C LYS A 890 27.93 17.45 29.31
N ALA A 891 29.24 17.19 29.45
CA ALA A 891 29.78 16.32 30.50
C ALA A 891 29.44 16.77 31.93
N GLU A 892 29.49 18.08 32.20
CA GLU A 892 29.12 18.62 33.52
C GLU A 892 27.64 18.41 33.85
N VAL A 893 26.76 18.48 32.84
CA VAL A 893 25.32 18.21 32.99
C VAL A 893 25.09 16.74 33.30
N ILE A 894 25.76 15.84 32.57
CA ILE A 894 25.71 14.40 32.80
C ILE A 894 26.19 14.07 34.22
N LYS A 895 27.29 14.69 34.66
CA LYS A 895 27.84 14.52 36.01
C LYS A 895 26.88 15.02 37.09
N ARG A 896 26.26 16.18 36.88
CA ARG A 896 25.23 16.74 37.77
C ARG A 896 24.06 15.77 37.93
N VAL A 897 23.48 15.29 36.84
CA VAL A 897 22.33 14.36 36.86
C VAL A 897 22.68 12.99 37.45
N LYS A 898 23.94 12.54 37.33
CA LYS A 898 24.44 11.31 37.97
C LYS A 898 24.72 11.45 39.47
N SER A 899 24.84 12.67 40.00
CA SER A 899 25.15 12.90 41.41
C SER A 899 23.94 12.64 42.29
N ASP A 900 24.16 12.09 43.50
CA ASP A 900 23.08 11.89 44.47
C ASP A 900 22.43 13.21 44.92
N GLY A 901 23.20 14.31 44.94
CA GLY A 901 22.70 15.63 45.30
C GLY A 901 21.60 16.16 44.38
N PHE A 902 21.59 15.79 43.09
CA PHE A 902 20.50 16.16 42.16
C PHE A 902 19.16 15.51 42.54
N TRP A 903 19.19 14.37 43.23
CA TRP A 903 18.01 13.54 43.50
C TRP A 903 17.42 13.70 44.90
N GLN A 904 18.09 14.42 45.82
CA GLN A 904 17.62 14.59 47.20
C GLN A 904 16.32 15.42 47.29
N ASP A 905 16.15 16.43 46.42
CA ASP A 905 14.97 17.31 46.36
C ASP A 905 14.60 17.66 44.91
N VAL A 906 14.61 16.67 44.02
CA VAL A 906 14.42 16.91 42.58
C VAL A 906 13.06 17.53 42.27
N THR A 907 13.06 18.68 41.56
CA THR A 907 11.83 19.35 41.14
C THR A 907 11.48 19.06 39.69
N VAL A 908 10.25 19.38 39.29
CA VAL A 908 9.83 19.30 37.88
C VAL A 908 10.67 20.23 36.99
N ALA A 909 11.11 21.37 37.51
CA ALA A 909 11.97 22.30 36.79
C ALA A 909 13.37 21.72 36.54
N ASP A 910 13.94 21.01 37.53
CA ASP A 910 15.24 20.34 37.39
C ASP A 910 15.20 19.24 36.33
N LEU A 911 14.10 18.46 36.30
CA LEU A 911 13.86 17.44 35.28
C LEU A 911 13.69 18.03 33.88
N GLU A 912 13.01 19.17 33.76
CA GLU A 912 12.82 19.87 32.49
C GLU A 912 14.14 20.47 31.96
N ASP A 913 14.97 21.03 32.84
CA ASP A 913 16.32 21.50 32.50
C ASP A 913 17.20 20.33 32.02
N ALA A 914 17.17 19.20 32.73
CA ALA A 914 17.86 17.99 32.31
C ALA A 914 17.38 17.51 30.93
N ARG A 915 16.07 17.52 30.66
CA ARG A 915 15.49 17.15 29.36
C ARG A 915 16.03 18.03 28.24
N LEU A 916 15.97 19.34 28.40
CA LEU A 916 16.42 20.30 27.38
C LEU A 916 17.90 20.11 27.03
N GLN A 917 18.75 19.93 28.04
CA GLN A 917 20.20 19.84 27.83
C GLN A 917 20.67 18.47 27.32
N LEU A 918 19.99 17.38 27.67
CA LEU A 918 20.40 16.02 27.33
C LEU A 918 19.75 15.49 26.06
N ARG A 919 18.56 15.99 25.68
CA ARG A 919 17.79 15.49 24.53
C ARG A 919 18.60 15.36 23.25
N GLU A 920 19.37 16.39 22.91
CA GLU A 920 20.10 16.47 21.64
C GLU A 920 21.22 15.43 21.53
N ILE A 921 21.76 14.96 22.66
CA ILE A 921 22.88 14.01 22.68
C ILE A 921 22.45 12.56 22.86
N MET A 922 21.16 12.29 23.11
CA MET A 922 20.68 10.92 23.41
C MET A 922 20.89 9.92 22.27
N HIS A 923 20.97 10.39 21.03
CA HIS A 923 21.22 9.55 19.86
C HIS A 923 22.68 9.07 19.76
N HIS A 924 23.60 9.67 20.53
CA HIS A 924 25.01 9.27 20.69
C HIS A 924 25.23 8.23 21.78
N ARG A 925 24.15 7.69 22.35
CA ARG A 925 24.27 6.48 23.15
C ARG A 925 24.86 5.40 22.26
N ALA A 926 25.75 4.61 22.83
CA ALA A 926 25.98 3.28 22.33
C ALA A 926 24.59 2.68 22.25
N LYS A 927 24.06 2.57 21.02
CA LYS A 927 22.88 1.78 20.78
C LYS A 927 23.35 0.45 21.30
N GLY A 928 22.84 0.08 22.48
CA GLY A 928 22.81 -1.29 22.88
C GLY A 928 22.21 -1.91 21.65
N SER A 929 23.03 -2.57 20.86
CA SER A 929 22.51 -3.67 20.10
C SER A 929 21.63 -4.35 21.14
N SER A 930 20.37 -4.56 20.81
CA SER A 930 19.81 -5.85 21.16
C SER A 930 20.70 -6.92 20.49
N GLN A 931 21.98 -6.99 20.89
CA GLN A 931 22.68 -8.21 21.08
C GLN A 931 21.90 -8.80 22.25
N GLY A 932 20.76 -9.40 21.90
CA GLY A 932 20.55 -10.73 22.41
C GLY A 932 21.88 -11.44 22.24
N ILE A 933 22.33 -12.08 23.32
CA ILE A 933 23.53 -12.92 23.37
C ILE A 933 23.82 -13.43 21.96
N PRO A 934 24.97 -13.07 21.34
CA PRO A 934 25.26 -13.49 19.98
C PRO A 934 24.97 -14.98 19.88
N PRO A 935 24.20 -15.43 18.88
CA PRO A 935 23.70 -16.79 18.87
C PRO A 935 24.88 -17.75 18.96
N LYS A 936 24.90 -18.56 20.00
CA LYS A 936 25.97 -19.52 20.23
C LYS A 936 25.81 -20.66 19.23
N VAL A 937 26.88 -20.96 18.49
CA VAL A 937 26.94 -22.12 17.63
C VAL A 937 27.61 -23.23 18.43
N VAL A 938 26.87 -24.31 18.68
CA VAL A 938 27.37 -25.49 19.40
C VAL A 938 27.28 -26.71 18.49
N ASP A 939 28.08 -27.73 18.78
CA ASP A 939 28.05 -29.02 18.08
C ASP A 939 27.80 -30.12 19.10
N ILE A 940 26.53 -30.33 19.45
CA ILE A 940 26.10 -31.31 20.45
C ILE A 940 25.33 -32.39 19.72
N THR A 941 25.72 -33.65 19.93
CA THR A 941 25.09 -34.80 19.31
C THR A 941 23.63 -34.91 19.75
N GLU A 942 22.69 -35.00 18.81
CA GLU A 942 21.28 -35.23 19.11
C GLU A 942 21.03 -36.69 19.49
N ASP A 943 20.13 -36.94 20.45
CA ASP A 943 19.72 -38.30 20.78
C ASP A 943 18.80 -38.85 19.68
N ALA A 944 19.33 -39.77 18.88
CA ALA A 944 18.59 -40.43 17.80
C ALA A 944 17.32 -41.15 18.30
N GLY A 945 17.28 -41.62 19.55
CA GLY A 945 16.11 -42.25 20.16
C GLY A 945 14.99 -41.27 20.52
N GLN A 946 15.30 -39.97 20.60
CA GLN A 946 14.36 -38.88 20.90
C GLN A 946 13.91 -38.12 19.65
N MET A 947 14.44 -38.47 18.47
CA MET A 947 13.97 -37.92 17.20
C MET A 947 12.56 -38.46 16.89
N GLN A 948 11.63 -37.54 16.65
CA GLN A 948 10.25 -37.89 16.31
C GLN A 948 10.04 -37.71 14.81
N TYR A 949 9.50 -38.75 14.19
CA TYR A 949 9.12 -38.77 12.79
C TYR A 949 7.62 -39.00 12.70
N ALA A 950 6.93 -38.12 11.98
CA ALA A 950 5.54 -38.35 11.61
C ALA A 950 5.35 -37.98 10.14
N ARG A 951 4.55 -38.79 9.44
CA ARG A 951 4.08 -38.46 8.10
C ARG A 951 2.61 -38.11 8.22
N ARG A 952 2.27 -36.89 7.83
CA ARG A 952 0.88 -36.47 7.70
C ARG A 952 0.57 -36.38 6.22
N SER A 953 -0.47 -37.09 5.80
CA SER A 953 -1.26 -36.59 4.69
C SER A 953 -1.90 -35.31 5.19
N ALA A 954 -1.70 -34.19 4.49
CA ALA A 954 -2.60 -33.05 4.67
C ALA A 954 -4.04 -33.59 4.58
N SER A 955 -4.98 -33.02 5.33
CA SER A 955 -6.40 -33.43 5.41
C SER A 955 -7.15 -33.32 4.07
N LEU A 956 -6.67 -34.03 3.07
CA LEU A 956 -7.20 -34.21 1.76
C LEU A 956 -7.42 -35.70 1.68
N LYS A 957 -8.68 -36.16 1.67
CA LYS A 957 -9.09 -37.56 1.42
C LYS A 957 -8.51 -38.16 0.10
N SER A 958 -7.59 -37.49 -0.58
CA SER A 958 -7.17 -37.71 -1.97
C SER A 958 -5.78 -38.34 -2.15
N VAL A 959 -4.92 -38.40 -1.12
CA VAL A 959 -3.50 -38.81 -1.32
C VAL A 959 -3.32 -40.33 -1.41
N ASP A 960 -3.91 -41.10 -0.49
CA ASP A 960 -3.88 -42.58 -0.59
C ASP A 960 -4.69 -43.11 -1.78
N MET A 961 -5.76 -42.39 -2.15
CA MET A 961 -6.62 -42.71 -3.29
C MET A 961 -5.92 -42.49 -4.65
N LYS A 962 -5.05 -41.47 -4.79
CA LYS A 962 -4.33 -41.17 -6.05
C LYS A 962 -3.22 -42.17 -6.36
N ALA A 963 -2.47 -42.62 -5.36
CA ALA A 963 -1.44 -43.64 -5.57
C ALA A 963 -2.06 -44.97 -6.01
N TYR A 964 -3.20 -45.33 -5.42
CA TYR A 964 -3.99 -46.50 -5.82
C TYR A 964 -4.61 -46.32 -7.22
N GLN A 965 -5.19 -45.15 -7.51
CA GLN A 965 -5.71 -44.79 -8.84
C GLN A 965 -4.62 -44.88 -9.92
N GLN A 966 -3.39 -44.43 -9.64
CA GLN A 966 -2.26 -44.52 -10.57
C GLN A 966 -1.84 -45.96 -10.88
N ILE A 967 -1.93 -46.89 -9.92
CA ILE A 967 -1.62 -48.31 -10.14
C ILE A 967 -2.65 -48.93 -11.09
N VAL A 968 -3.95 -48.71 -10.83
CA VAL A 968 -5.04 -49.23 -11.69
C VAL A 968 -5.02 -48.55 -13.07
N GLU A 969 -4.78 -47.24 -13.12
CA GLU A 969 -4.67 -46.46 -14.36
C GLU A 969 -3.47 -46.91 -15.21
N ALA A 970 -2.29 -47.13 -14.60
CA ALA A 970 -1.10 -47.58 -15.30
C ALA A 970 -1.28 -48.97 -15.92
N GLU A 971 -2.04 -49.86 -15.27
CA GLU A 971 -2.33 -51.19 -15.79
C GLU A 971 -3.35 -51.15 -16.93
N LEU A 972 -4.44 -50.39 -16.76
CA LEU A 972 -5.43 -50.16 -17.82
C LEU A 972 -4.79 -49.48 -19.05
N LYS A 973 -3.83 -48.57 -18.84
CA LYS A 973 -3.07 -47.89 -19.90
C LYS A 973 -2.32 -48.84 -20.83
N LYS A 974 -1.72 -49.92 -20.31
CA LYS A 974 -1.00 -50.91 -21.12
C LYS A 974 -1.89 -51.63 -22.12
N HIS A 975 -3.18 -51.72 -21.84
CA HIS A 975 -4.15 -52.46 -22.64
C HIS A 975 -5.07 -51.56 -23.48
N PHE A 976 -4.89 -50.24 -23.46
CA PHE A 976 -5.75 -49.28 -24.19
C PHE A 976 -5.79 -49.48 -25.71
N GLU A 977 -4.64 -49.74 -26.33
CA GLU A 977 -4.53 -49.95 -27.78
C GLU A 977 -5.12 -51.31 -28.21
N THR A 978 -5.19 -52.27 -27.29
CA THR A 978 -5.46 -53.68 -27.59
C THR A 978 -6.83 -54.17 -27.12
N ASN A 979 -7.44 -53.54 -26.12
CA ASN A 979 -8.70 -53.98 -25.51
C ASN A 979 -9.91 -53.25 -26.13
N PRO A 980 -10.83 -53.97 -26.81
CA PRO A 980 -12.00 -53.37 -27.46
C PRO A 980 -12.96 -52.66 -26.49
N VAL A 981 -13.07 -53.15 -25.25
CA VAL A 981 -13.97 -52.62 -24.23
C VAL A 981 -13.46 -51.27 -23.71
N LEU A 982 -12.14 -51.13 -23.50
CA LEU A 982 -11.53 -49.86 -23.09
C LEU A 982 -11.65 -48.77 -24.17
N LYS A 983 -11.58 -49.15 -25.46
CA LYS A 983 -11.81 -48.21 -26.58
C LYS A 983 -13.25 -47.71 -26.62
N LYS A 984 -14.23 -48.59 -26.42
CA LYS A 984 -15.65 -48.21 -26.30
C LYS A 984 -15.88 -47.22 -25.15
N ILE A 985 -15.32 -47.51 -23.97
CA ILE A 985 -15.46 -46.65 -22.78
C ILE A 985 -14.91 -45.24 -23.04
N ARG A 986 -13.75 -45.12 -23.70
CA ARG A 986 -13.10 -43.83 -24.01
C ARG A 986 -13.84 -43.03 -25.09
N ALA A 987 -14.42 -43.71 -26.08
CA ALA A 987 -15.23 -43.08 -27.13
C ALA A 987 -16.64 -42.68 -26.63
N GLY A 988 -17.01 -43.07 -25.40
CA GLY A 988 -18.34 -42.82 -24.84
C GLY A 988 -19.42 -43.79 -25.32
N GLU A 989 -19.03 -44.95 -25.86
CA GLU A 989 -19.92 -46.00 -26.36
C GLU A 989 -20.41 -46.95 -25.24
N ALA A 990 -21.56 -47.61 -25.44
CA ALA A 990 -22.19 -48.49 -24.45
C ALA A 990 -21.44 -49.81 -24.23
N VAL A 991 -21.45 -50.30 -22.98
CA VAL A 991 -20.75 -51.52 -22.54
C VAL A 991 -21.71 -52.43 -21.75
N SER A 992 -21.64 -53.74 -21.96
CA SER A 992 -22.47 -54.75 -21.28
C SER A 992 -21.84 -55.28 -19.99
N ASP A 993 -22.66 -55.79 -19.06
CA ASP A 993 -22.18 -56.32 -17.76
C ASP A 993 -21.13 -57.43 -17.88
N ARG A 994 -21.23 -58.27 -18.92
CA ARG A 994 -20.23 -59.32 -19.20
C ARG A 994 -18.88 -58.76 -19.66
N GLU A 995 -18.88 -57.63 -20.37
CA GLU A 995 -17.65 -56.96 -20.81
C GLU A 995 -16.93 -56.29 -19.62
N ILE A 996 -17.69 -55.85 -18.61
CA ILE A 996 -17.16 -55.27 -17.34
C ILE A 996 -16.50 -56.36 -16.50
N ASP A 997 -17.18 -57.49 -16.29
CA ASP A 997 -16.65 -58.61 -15.48
C ASP A 997 -15.34 -59.17 -16.07
N SER A 998 -15.21 -59.14 -17.41
CA SER A 998 -13.98 -59.52 -18.10
C SER A 998 -12.83 -58.56 -17.85
N LEU A 999 -13.11 -57.25 -17.68
CA LEU A 999 -12.11 -56.22 -17.38
C LEU A 999 -11.62 -56.31 -15.94
N VAL A 1000 -12.52 -56.57 -15.01
CA VAL A 1000 -12.23 -56.76 -13.58
C VAL A 1000 -11.38 -58.02 -13.36
N SER A 1001 -11.73 -59.11 -14.06
CA SER A 1001 -10.94 -60.34 -14.03
C SER A 1001 -9.51 -60.14 -14.56
N LEU A 1002 -9.33 -59.31 -15.59
CA LEU A 1002 -8.01 -58.99 -16.15
C LEU A 1002 -7.10 -58.30 -15.11
N ILE A 1003 -7.64 -57.32 -14.37
CA ILE A 1003 -6.90 -56.55 -13.35
C ILE A 1003 -6.50 -57.44 -12.17
N LEU A 1004 -7.44 -58.26 -11.67
CA LEU A 1004 -7.21 -59.17 -10.53
C LEU A 1004 -6.24 -60.31 -10.84
N THR A 1005 -6.12 -60.72 -12.10
CA THR A 1005 -5.20 -61.81 -12.50
C THR A 1005 -3.74 -61.33 -12.59
N GLN A 1006 -3.51 -60.05 -12.92
CA GLN A 1006 -2.17 -59.48 -13.11
C GLN A 1006 -1.55 -58.94 -11.80
N HIS A 1007 -2.38 -58.54 -10.83
CA HIS A 1007 -1.95 -58.00 -9.52
C HIS A 1007 -2.69 -58.69 -8.36
N PRO A 1008 -2.16 -59.81 -7.82
CA PRO A 1008 -2.81 -60.58 -6.75
C PRO A 1008 -2.87 -59.84 -5.39
N ASP A 1009 -2.12 -58.75 -5.23
CA ASP A 1009 -2.16 -57.90 -4.02
C ASP A 1009 -3.38 -56.97 -3.97
N VAL A 1010 -4.16 -56.88 -5.06
CA VAL A 1010 -5.41 -56.12 -5.14
C VAL A 1010 -6.57 -57.02 -4.71
N GLN A 1011 -7.13 -56.79 -3.53
CA GLN A 1011 -8.30 -57.54 -3.04
C GLN A 1011 -9.61 -56.99 -3.61
N ARG A 1012 -10.56 -57.89 -3.91
CA ARG A 1012 -11.88 -57.55 -4.46
C ARG A 1012 -12.69 -56.69 -3.49
N GLU A 1013 -12.53 -56.91 -2.19
CA GLU A 1013 -13.19 -56.12 -1.16
C GLU A 1013 -12.76 -54.64 -1.19
N HIS A 1014 -11.49 -54.32 -1.50
CA HIS A 1014 -11.01 -52.94 -1.62
C HIS A 1014 -11.51 -52.24 -2.91
N LEU A 1015 -11.75 -52.99 -3.99
CA LEU A 1015 -12.41 -52.46 -5.18
C LEU A 1015 -13.87 -52.12 -4.87
N GLU A 1016 -14.61 -53.02 -4.21
CA GLU A 1016 -16.01 -52.79 -3.84
C GLU A 1016 -16.15 -51.63 -2.83
N GLU A 1017 -15.22 -51.46 -1.89
CA GLU A 1017 -15.17 -50.33 -0.95
C GLU A 1017 -14.87 -48.99 -1.66
N PHE A 1018 -13.91 -48.96 -2.59
CA PHE A 1018 -13.60 -47.79 -3.45
C PHE A 1018 -14.82 -47.34 -4.29
N PHE A 1019 -15.65 -48.29 -4.74
CA PHE A 1019 -16.79 -48.00 -5.60
C PHE A 1019 -18.12 -47.82 -4.83
N SER A 1020 -18.16 -48.13 -3.54
CA SER A 1020 -19.36 -47.97 -2.70
C SER A 1020 -19.79 -46.51 -2.46
N GLU A 1021 -18.87 -45.53 -2.57
CA GLU A 1021 -19.19 -44.09 -2.49
C GLU A 1021 -19.90 -43.56 -3.76
N THR A 1022 -19.85 -44.31 -4.87
CA THR A 1022 -20.51 -43.96 -6.13
C THR A 1022 -21.73 -44.86 -6.27
N ALA A 1023 -22.94 -44.35 -6.04
CA ALA A 1023 -24.17 -45.14 -6.17
C ALA A 1023 -24.48 -45.50 -7.65
N GLY A 1024 -23.62 -46.28 -8.32
CA GLY A 1024 -23.72 -46.65 -9.73
C GLY A 1024 -22.94 -47.92 -10.12
N PRO A 1025 -23.20 -48.51 -11.30
CA PRO A 1025 -22.61 -49.79 -11.72
C PRO A 1025 -21.10 -49.71 -12.04
N LEU A 1026 -20.40 -50.84 -11.94
CA LEU A 1026 -18.94 -51.01 -12.06
C LEU A 1026 -18.31 -50.50 -13.39
N TYR A 1027 -19.09 -50.30 -14.47
CA TYR A 1027 -18.57 -49.62 -15.68
C TYR A 1027 -18.36 -48.11 -15.48
N LEU A 1028 -19.17 -47.43 -14.66
CA LEU A 1028 -18.99 -46.00 -14.36
C LEU A 1028 -17.68 -45.80 -13.59
N ALA A 1029 -17.38 -46.73 -12.71
CA ALA A 1029 -16.16 -46.89 -11.95
C ALA A 1029 -14.90 -47.09 -12.84
N ILE A 1030 -14.96 -47.96 -13.85
CA ILE A 1030 -13.87 -48.10 -14.83
C ILE A 1030 -13.75 -46.84 -15.71
N ARG A 1031 -14.87 -46.23 -16.08
CA ARG A 1031 -14.90 -44.95 -16.81
C ARG A 1031 -14.30 -43.79 -15.99
N MET A 1032 -14.44 -43.79 -14.66
CA MET A 1032 -13.77 -42.85 -13.73
C MET A 1032 -12.25 -43.00 -13.73
N ILE A 1033 -11.73 -44.21 -14.01
CA ILE A 1033 -10.27 -44.47 -14.07
C ILE A 1033 -9.71 -44.20 -15.49
N VAL A 1034 -10.51 -44.49 -16.53
CA VAL A 1034 -10.13 -44.23 -17.94
C VAL A 1034 -10.22 -42.74 -18.30
N GLY A 1035 -11.18 -42.02 -17.70
CA GLY A 1035 -11.48 -40.61 -17.96
C GLY A 1035 -12.13 -40.36 -19.34
N MET A 1036 -12.95 -39.31 -19.43
CA MET A 1036 -13.04 -38.55 -20.68
C MET A 1036 -11.86 -37.59 -20.73
N ASP A 1037 -11.44 -37.17 -21.93
CA ASP A 1037 -10.43 -36.12 -22.05
C ASP A 1037 -10.88 -34.86 -21.29
N PRO A 1038 -10.24 -34.49 -20.16
CA PRO A 1038 -10.64 -33.33 -19.37
C PRO A 1038 -10.54 -32.04 -20.18
N GLU A 1039 -9.66 -32.02 -21.17
CA GLU A 1039 -9.49 -30.91 -22.09
C GLU A 1039 -10.70 -30.77 -23.02
N ALA A 1040 -11.23 -31.88 -23.55
CA ALA A 1040 -12.43 -31.89 -24.38
C ALA A 1040 -13.71 -31.48 -23.61
N VAL A 1041 -13.83 -31.89 -22.34
CA VAL A 1041 -14.94 -31.44 -21.46
C VAL A 1041 -14.84 -29.94 -21.22
N ARG A 1042 -13.64 -29.47 -20.85
CA ARG A 1042 -13.36 -28.05 -20.62
C ARG A 1042 -13.64 -27.21 -21.86
N GLU A 1043 -13.23 -27.65 -23.05
CA GLU A 1043 -13.47 -26.92 -24.30
C GLU A 1043 -14.97 -26.71 -24.57
N LYS A 1044 -15.82 -27.73 -24.36
CA LYS A 1044 -17.28 -27.59 -24.56
C LYS A 1044 -17.91 -26.60 -23.57
N PHE A 1045 -17.53 -26.64 -22.30
CA PHE A 1045 -18.05 -25.71 -21.29
C PHE A 1045 -17.53 -24.28 -21.50
N THR A 1046 -16.26 -24.13 -21.89
CA THR A 1046 -15.71 -22.82 -22.28
C THR A 1046 -16.44 -22.26 -23.50
N ALA A 1047 -16.69 -23.08 -24.53
CA ALA A 1047 -17.45 -22.67 -25.72
C ALA A 1047 -18.90 -22.26 -25.37
N PHE A 1048 -19.54 -22.93 -24.41
CA PHE A 1048 -20.85 -22.52 -23.90
C PHE A 1048 -20.81 -21.13 -23.26
N VAL A 1049 -19.86 -20.88 -22.34
CA VAL A 1049 -19.74 -19.57 -21.70
C VAL A 1049 -19.41 -18.46 -22.70
N GLN A 1050 -18.69 -18.78 -23.78
CA GLN A 1050 -18.44 -17.85 -24.88
C GLN A 1050 -19.70 -17.56 -25.71
N LYS A 1051 -20.51 -18.58 -26.00
CA LYS A 1051 -21.79 -18.44 -26.72
C LYS A 1051 -22.80 -17.62 -25.91
N HIS A 1052 -22.75 -17.72 -24.58
CA HIS A 1052 -23.67 -17.06 -23.65
C HIS A 1052 -22.91 -16.06 -22.74
N PRO A 1053 -22.46 -14.89 -23.27
CA PRO A 1053 -21.63 -13.95 -22.50
C PRO A 1053 -22.38 -13.28 -21.33
N LYS A 1054 -23.71 -13.23 -21.41
CA LYS A 1054 -24.59 -12.65 -20.38
C LYS A 1054 -24.79 -13.52 -19.14
N LEU A 1055 -24.20 -14.72 -19.11
CA LEU A 1055 -24.33 -15.60 -17.96
C LEU A 1055 -23.81 -14.91 -16.68
N SER A 1056 -24.59 -14.99 -15.60
CA SER A 1056 -24.22 -14.48 -14.28
C SER A 1056 -23.08 -15.28 -13.65
N ALA A 1057 -22.50 -14.74 -12.57
CA ALA A 1057 -21.55 -15.46 -11.73
C ALA A 1057 -22.17 -16.72 -11.12
N LYS A 1058 -23.45 -16.67 -10.73
CA LYS A 1058 -24.20 -17.82 -10.18
C LYS A 1058 -24.29 -18.96 -11.21
N GLN A 1059 -24.65 -18.63 -12.46
CA GLN A 1059 -24.68 -19.60 -13.56
C GLN A 1059 -23.29 -20.15 -13.86
N THR A 1060 -22.26 -19.30 -13.88
CA THR A 1060 -20.87 -19.73 -14.12
C THR A 1060 -20.39 -20.69 -13.03
N ARG A 1061 -20.79 -20.49 -11.76
CA ARG A 1061 -20.52 -21.41 -10.66
C ARG A 1061 -21.20 -22.77 -10.85
N PHE A 1062 -22.47 -22.77 -11.26
CA PHE A 1062 -23.20 -23.99 -11.56
C PHE A 1062 -22.52 -24.79 -12.69
N LEU A 1063 -22.11 -24.10 -13.76
CA LEU A 1063 -21.34 -24.71 -14.85
C LEU A 1063 -20.01 -25.28 -14.38
N ALA A 1064 -19.31 -24.62 -13.44
CA ALA A 1064 -18.07 -25.14 -12.88
C ALA A 1064 -18.29 -26.45 -12.10
N LEU A 1065 -19.32 -26.50 -11.25
CA LEU A 1065 -19.70 -27.73 -10.54
C LEU A 1065 -20.03 -28.85 -11.53
N LEU A 1066 -20.76 -28.53 -12.59
CA LEU A 1066 -21.18 -29.48 -13.61
C LEU A 1066 -20.01 -29.98 -14.46
N GLN A 1067 -19.13 -29.08 -14.90
CA GLN A 1067 -17.90 -29.42 -15.62
C GLN A 1067 -17.03 -30.34 -14.76
N ASN A 1068 -16.86 -30.04 -13.48
CA ASN A 1068 -16.06 -30.86 -12.56
C ASN A 1068 -16.70 -32.23 -12.33
N HIS A 1069 -18.03 -32.28 -12.17
CA HIS A 1069 -18.76 -33.54 -12.04
C HIS A 1069 -18.59 -34.39 -13.31
N ILE A 1070 -18.81 -33.82 -14.50
CA ILE A 1070 -18.68 -34.54 -15.77
C ILE A 1070 -17.23 -34.95 -16.04
N ALA A 1071 -16.25 -34.10 -15.74
CA ALA A 1071 -14.84 -34.45 -15.87
C ALA A 1071 -14.44 -35.64 -14.97
N ARG A 1072 -15.07 -35.77 -13.79
CA ARG A 1072 -14.78 -36.82 -12.82
C ARG A 1072 -15.56 -38.12 -13.06
N TYR A 1073 -16.86 -38.01 -13.36
CA TYR A 1073 -17.77 -39.15 -13.44
C TYR A 1073 -18.13 -39.51 -14.90
N GLY A 1074 -17.66 -38.74 -15.88
CA GLY A 1074 -17.88 -38.94 -17.31
C GLY A 1074 -19.26 -38.50 -17.80
N THR A 1075 -20.32 -38.72 -17.04
CA THR A 1075 -21.70 -38.35 -17.40
C THR A 1075 -22.49 -37.88 -16.19
N ILE A 1076 -23.67 -37.32 -16.41
CA ILE A 1076 -24.65 -37.06 -15.36
C ILE A 1076 -26.07 -37.18 -15.94
N GLU A 1077 -26.97 -37.78 -15.17
CA GLU A 1077 -28.40 -37.80 -15.50
C GLU A 1077 -29.01 -36.43 -15.20
N VAL A 1078 -29.87 -35.93 -16.09
CA VAL A 1078 -30.47 -34.59 -15.94
C VAL A 1078 -31.21 -34.43 -14.61
N GLU A 1079 -31.81 -35.51 -14.09
CA GLU A 1079 -32.52 -35.53 -12.81
C GLU A 1079 -31.59 -35.25 -11.62
N ARG A 1080 -30.32 -35.68 -11.68
CA ARG A 1080 -29.31 -35.43 -10.62
C ARG A 1080 -28.85 -33.98 -10.55
N LEU A 1081 -29.23 -33.13 -11.51
CA LEU A 1081 -28.97 -31.69 -11.43
C LEU A 1081 -29.82 -31.00 -10.36
N TYR A 1082 -30.85 -31.68 -9.84
CA TYR A 1082 -31.73 -31.22 -8.77
C TYR A 1082 -31.34 -31.79 -7.39
N ASP A 1083 -30.20 -32.47 -7.29
CA ASP A 1083 -29.64 -33.03 -6.05
C ASP A 1083 -28.34 -32.29 -5.63
N ASP A 1084 -27.87 -32.55 -4.41
CA ASP A 1084 -26.55 -32.11 -3.97
C ASP A 1084 -25.44 -32.73 -4.86
N PRO A 1085 -24.41 -31.97 -5.27
CA PRO A 1085 -24.02 -30.64 -4.79
C PRO A 1085 -24.59 -29.45 -5.60
N PHE A 1086 -25.45 -29.68 -6.58
CA PHE A 1086 -25.95 -28.62 -7.48
C PHE A 1086 -26.95 -27.69 -6.78
N THR A 1087 -27.74 -28.24 -5.85
CA THR A 1087 -28.68 -27.51 -5.00
C THR A 1087 -28.02 -26.53 -4.02
N VAL A 1088 -26.69 -26.61 -3.85
CA VAL A 1088 -25.90 -25.63 -3.07
C VAL A 1088 -25.88 -24.25 -3.76
N VAL A 1089 -26.04 -24.20 -5.09
CA VAL A 1089 -26.08 -22.93 -5.84
C VAL A 1089 -27.47 -22.30 -5.81
N ASP A 1090 -28.51 -23.13 -5.97
CA ASP A 1090 -29.91 -22.76 -5.80
C ASP A 1090 -30.76 -23.98 -5.43
N ALA A 1091 -31.75 -23.80 -4.55
CA ALA A 1091 -32.59 -24.89 -4.06
C ALA A 1091 -33.44 -25.53 -5.16
N ASP A 1092 -33.78 -24.78 -6.22
CA ASP A 1092 -34.59 -25.27 -7.35
C ASP A 1092 -33.71 -25.83 -8.49
N GLY A 1093 -32.43 -26.08 -8.24
CA GLY A 1093 -31.51 -26.68 -9.21
C GLY A 1093 -31.28 -25.80 -10.45
N PRO A 1094 -31.20 -26.36 -11.67
CA PRO A 1094 -30.94 -25.59 -12.88
C PRO A 1094 -32.05 -24.58 -13.21
N ASP A 1095 -33.31 -24.86 -12.86
CA ASP A 1095 -34.45 -23.97 -13.10
C ASP A 1095 -34.37 -22.69 -12.23
N GLY A 1096 -33.80 -22.78 -11.03
CA GLY A 1096 -33.53 -21.62 -10.16
C GLY A 1096 -32.25 -20.83 -10.54
N VAL A 1097 -31.46 -21.35 -11.48
CA VAL A 1097 -30.18 -20.76 -11.91
C VAL A 1097 -30.28 -20.12 -13.29
N PHE A 1098 -31.04 -20.72 -14.21
CA PHE A 1098 -31.20 -20.25 -15.59
C PHE A 1098 -32.60 -19.71 -15.81
N GLU A 1099 -32.72 -18.37 -15.89
CA GLU A 1099 -33.99 -17.69 -16.20
C GLU A 1099 -34.34 -17.77 -17.70
N ASP A 1100 -33.35 -17.95 -18.57
CA ASP A 1100 -33.54 -18.10 -20.02
C ASP A 1100 -33.66 -19.58 -20.41
N GLU A 1101 -34.84 -19.97 -20.91
CA GLU A 1101 -35.12 -21.34 -21.36
C GLU A 1101 -34.17 -21.80 -22.49
N ALA A 1102 -33.65 -20.88 -23.31
CA ALA A 1102 -32.72 -21.22 -24.39
C ALA A 1102 -31.34 -21.62 -23.84
N ASP A 1103 -30.84 -20.88 -22.86
CA ASP A 1103 -29.57 -21.18 -22.17
C ASP A 1103 -29.65 -22.52 -21.43
N LEU A 1104 -30.78 -22.77 -20.75
CA LEU A 1104 -31.04 -24.03 -20.08
C LEU A 1104 -31.13 -25.21 -21.06
N THR A 1105 -31.81 -25.02 -22.19
CA THR A 1105 -31.92 -26.04 -23.24
C THR A 1105 -30.55 -26.38 -23.82
N ASP A 1106 -29.74 -25.38 -24.13
CA ASP A 1106 -28.37 -25.56 -24.63
C ASP A 1106 -27.47 -26.25 -23.60
N LEU A 1107 -27.60 -25.92 -22.32
CA LEU A 1107 -26.90 -26.61 -21.23
C LEU A 1107 -27.29 -28.09 -21.15
N ILE A 1108 -28.59 -28.39 -21.20
CA ILE A 1108 -29.09 -29.77 -21.20
C ILE A 1108 -28.57 -30.53 -22.42
N ASN A 1109 -28.48 -29.89 -23.59
CA ASN A 1109 -27.90 -30.50 -24.79
C ASN A 1109 -26.41 -30.83 -24.61
N ILE A 1110 -25.64 -29.97 -23.96
CA ILE A 1110 -24.24 -30.25 -23.60
C ILE A 1110 -24.15 -31.44 -22.66
N VAL A 1111 -24.97 -31.48 -21.61
CA VAL A 1111 -25.03 -32.60 -20.66
C VAL A 1111 -25.38 -33.91 -21.37
N ARG A 1112 -26.41 -33.90 -22.22
CA ARG A 1112 -26.83 -35.06 -23.03
C ARG A 1112 -25.74 -35.51 -24.00
N SER A 1113 -24.91 -34.58 -24.51
CA SER A 1113 -23.79 -34.93 -25.39
C SER A 1113 -22.70 -35.77 -24.71
N PHE A 1114 -22.70 -35.85 -23.37
CA PHE A 1114 -21.81 -36.71 -22.59
C PHE A 1114 -22.50 -38.00 -22.12
N GLY A 1115 -23.83 -38.05 -22.08
CA GLY A 1115 -24.61 -39.22 -21.67
C GLY A 1115 -24.84 -40.26 -22.78
N PRO A 1116 -25.31 -41.48 -22.45
CA PRO A 1116 -25.64 -42.48 -23.45
C PRO A 1116 -26.81 -42.00 -24.33
N THR A 1117 -26.70 -42.22 -25.65
CA THR A 1117 -27.81 -42.03 -26.58
C THR A 1117 -28.89 -43.05 -26.25
N VAL A 1118 -30.06 -42.58 -25.82
CA VAL A 1118 -31.23 -43.44 -25.66
C VAL A 1118 -31.63 -43.89 -27.06
N GLU A 1119 -31.33 -45.14 -27.42
CA GLU A 1119 -32.07 -45.81 -28.49
C GLU A 1119 -33.55 -45.82 -28.06
N GLU A 1120 -34.41 -45.20 -28.86
CA GLU A 1120 -35.86 -45.30 -28.72
C GLU A 1120 -36.22 -46.78 -28.57
N ARG A 1121 -36.66 -47.18 -27.38
CA ARG A 1121 -37.26 -48.51 -27.20
C ARG A 1121 -38.51 -48.57 -28.09
N PRO A 1122 -38.63 -49.56 -28.99
CA PRO A 1122 -39.90 -49.83 -29.63
C PRO A 1122 -40.86 -50.41 -28.58
N ASP A 1123 -42.10 -49.94 -28.63
CA ASP A 1123 -43.30 -50.48 -27.97
C ASP A 1123 -43.50 -50.18 -26.46
N ASP A 1124 -44.05 -48.99 -26.18
CA ASP A 1124 -45.01 -48.84 -25.08
C ASP A 1124 -46.43 -49.10 -25.61
N ASN A 1125 -46.97 -50.26 -25.26
CA ASN A 1125 -48.30 -50.72 -25.61
C ASN A 1125 -49.34 -49.90 -24.80
N PRO A 1126 -50.28 -49.16 -25.43
CA PRO A 1126 -51.09 -48.12 -24.76
C PRO A 1126 -52.25 -48.66 -23.90
N ASN A 1127 -52.19 -49.88 -23.38
CA ASN A 1127 -53.33 -50.54 -22.72
C ASN A 1127 -53.20 -50.83 -21.22
N GLU A 1128 -52.14 -50.42 -20.54
CA GLU A 1128 -52.03 -50.61 -19.09
C GLU A 1128 -51.76 -49.28 -18.37
N ARG A 1129 -52.85 -48.55 -18.08
CA ARG A 1129 -53.01 -47.73 -16.85
C ARG A 1129 -54.45 -47.21 -16.75
N LYS A 1130 -55.35 -48.10 -16.30
CA LYS A 1130 -56.54 -47.73 -15.52
C LYS A 1130 -56.39 -48.38 -14.14
N SER A 1131 -56.04 -47.58 -13.15
CA SER A 1131 -56.41 -47.73 -11.72
C SER A 1131 -55.81 -46.57 -10.94
#